data_AF-A0A8S8YYG1-F1
#
_entry.id   AF-A0A8S8YYG1-F1
#
_cell.length_a   1.000
_cell.length_b   1.000
_cell.length_c   1.000
_cell.angle_alpha   90.00
_cell.angle_beta   90.00
_cell.angle_gamma   90.00
#
_symmetry.space_group_name_H-M   'P 1'
#
loop_
_entity.id
_entity.type
_entity.pdbx_description
1 polymer ?
#
loop_
_entity_poly.entity_id
_entity_poly.type
_entity_poly.pdbx_seq_one_letter_code
_entity_poly.pdbx_strand_id
1 'polypeptide(L)'
;MSPFDILRIVTLPFILLGELFGIEIGREKGEKTEKPPLKVRILSLPNNLVMAAKSSWRSRERVLAVFAGVFLASLVISTVLAYGVGLSQAFLQYSLQEEIFDAKVDFADNPGNDAEGRTNDSLLWESMCDGFVEMEEFSDCGLVYGRQGVRVDGFFDEDFIIPQPLNVIAATGPTGDWGNVSWDYPEALESGPPINGDRTLRLYGDGIWDGELGERHSTRGQDSRIIYGSWPASAADAAANRSIVLPSEVASSAGVGVNDTISSLTFTYVTGYLSYLNIGDGFDDCQGEEDFNAQSQYAYCRVNMTVHNLTVAAVYQEGGAGNPTLLFNPVMVSDAVLSDEQKLILMDNDHGYLGLAVDRNQLPTTSTADATEWLDALKADVEAGNYTTAGILVEYNDLISGTITFLNIFLGIIQVFDYVLMIPIVVLSFSVLIYGLVLSLEQRKREVSIHRVIGGTERTLTGLIMLELAVTSLFAWFVGYTLALLSVPLVLDAVGFMSFRSGGIEINPTLSFGSTFFVVLLTVGVSLLFGRSRTRDFLRIEIDEGVRKVSEKREPRTWLHVVAFGIGLLAYLESWIQSNGGWGSFGSDGIISNFILNALLLLLGPFFLWVGGALVLGRIGAAGPNILTMLLSWSPAVSDIRRGLRGSGSSESVNRLAVIMLLTLSIVTLAAVQGYTGTVVDERTTSAQTGADMQVQFDSPVTEEQARAEVMLAIQRAGDSYITDIDSMTSVADIFTSPKGQNSLIRTWVLFDGHDDTLIWDTQAIPGDDINSVVSAWTGGGFTAGESARGVFNDLETGSEQSIEYTEYAFQMAPNFEMIVTTTVTESSVTYQGGHRWVPGLSSSEAEQAIVIGESSYRQLVGNSTADAYSSTRWFFELCDQTDEDCANALRKVSAEIANGNGISAASDWSTAHRENERNGGLIFGTPGLLSLQFIVASLASVASAFVFLSLVLTQRKRELAILQAIGASPNQVMRLVLFEILSILTVSMALGVVLGLAIAESFNGFFGIFGYIFQLFLGQSAPIARELVWPWLDLAIVNASVLFAVLLALLYTTRRALQADLAVVLKGE
;
A
#
# COMPACT_ATOMS: atom_id res chain seq x y z
N MET A 1 -13.48 15.21 27.95
CA MET A 1 -14.56 15.74 27.08
C MET A 1 -15.91 15.39 27.69
N SER A 2 -16.87 16.31 27.77
CA SER A 2 -18.20 15.95 28.27
C SER A 2 -18.92 15.04 27.26
N PRO A 3 -19.80 14.10 27.68
CA PRO A 3 -20.60 13.30 26.75
C PRO A 3 -21.48 14.17 25.80
N PHE A 4 -21.69 15.45 26.14
CA PHE A 4 -22.35 16.42 25.27
C PHE A 4 -21.46 16.97 24.14
N ASP A 5 -20.15 17.08 24.38
CA ASP A 5 -19.18 17.54 23.38
C ASP A 5 -18.90 16.45 22.34
N ILE A 6 -18.81 15.19 22.79
CA ILE A 6 -18.71 14.02 21.91
C ILE A 6 -19.94 13.92 21.01
N LEU A 7 -21.15 14.10 21.56
CA LEU A 7 -22.38 14.09 20.77
C LEU A 7 -22.41 15.24 19.74
N ARG A 8 -21.84 16.41 20.05
CA ARG A 8 -21.74 17.54 19.11
C ARG A 8 -20.74 17.28 17.99
N ILE A 9 -19.56 16.73 18.30
CA ILE A 9 -18.55 16.38 17.30
C ILE A 9 -19.06 15.27 16.39
N VAL A 10 -19.73 14.27 16.97
CA VAL A 10 -20.39 13.22 16.21
C VAL A 10 -21.52 13.79 15.36
N THR A 11 -22.33 14.75 15.83
CA THR A 11 -23.47 15.29 15.06
C THR A 11 -23.13 16.40 14.06
N LEU A 12 -21.98 17.09 14.20
CA LEU A 12 -21.56 18.17 13.31
C LEU A 12 -21.46 17.77 11.83
N PRO A 13 -20.78 16.66 11.46
CA PRO A 13 -20.74 16.21 10.07
C PRO A 13 -22.14 15.85 9.55
N PHE A 14 -23.04 15.33 10.40
CA PHE A 14 -24.43 15.06 10.00
C PHE A 14 -25.26 16.33 9.84
N ILE A 15 -24.98 17.40 10.60
CA ILE A 15 -25.61 18.71 10.42
C ILE A 15 -25.12 19.36 9.11
N LEU A 16 -23.83 19.26 8.82
CA LEU A 16 -23.23 19.72 7.56
C LEU A 16 -23.77 18.92 6.36
N LEU A 17 -23.81 17.59 6.43
CA LEU A 17 -24.48 16.74 5.43
C LEU A 17 -25.96 17.12 5.29
N GLY A 18 -26.63 17.32 6.42
CA GLY A 18 -28.01 17.79 6.47
C GLY A 18 -28.18 19.07 5.66
N GLU A 19 -27.38 20.10 5.91
CA GLU A 19 -27.42 21.36 5.16
C GLU A 19 -27.05 21.19 3.68
N LEU A 20 -26.05 20.35 3.36
CA LEU A 20 -25.61 20.09 2.00
C LEU A 20 -26.71 19.41 1.14
N PHE A 21 -27.49 18.53 1.77
CA PHE A 21 -28.63 17.85 1.13
C PHE A 21 -30.00 18.53 1.40
N GLY A 22 -30.01 19.72 2.03
CA GLY A 22 -31.21 20.51 2.30
C GLY A 22 -32.15 19.90 3.37
N ILE A 23 -31.60 19.52 4.53
CA ILE A 23 -32.27 18.78 5.61
C ILE A 23 -32.05 19.48 6.95
N GLU A 24 -33.14 19.73 7.68
CA GLU A 24 -33.13 20.48 8.93
C GLU A 24 -33.01 19.52 10.15
N ILE A 25 -31.88 19.51 10.85
CA ILE A 25 -31.70 18.80 12.12
C ILE A 25 -32.03 19.76 13.28
N GLY A 26 -33.29 20.21 13.35
CA GLY A 26 -33.77 21.16 14.35
C GLY A 26 -34.26 20.48 15.63
N ARG A 27 -33.78 20.93 16.81
CA ARG A 27 -34.24 20.49 18.12
C ARG A 27 -35.52 21.23 18.52
N GLU A 28 -36.68 20.72 18.16
CA GLU A 28 -37.96 21.23 18.67
C GLU A 28 -38.35 20.61 20.02
N LYS A 29 -38.86 21.45 20.92
CA LYS A 29 -39.38 21.08 22.25
C LYS A 29 -40.57 20.12 22.08
N GLY A 30 -40.34 18.84 22.38
CA GLY A 30 -41.36 17.82 22.38
C GLY A 30 -42.45 18.12 23.41
N GLU A 31 -43.69 18.19 22.94
CA GLU A 31 -44.89 18.21 23.77
C GLU A 31 -44.95 16.93 24.62
N LYS A 32 -44.91 17.06 25.95
CA LYS A 32 -45.02 15.95 26.89
C LYS A 32 -46.45 15.42 26.87
N THR A 33 -46.65 14.18 26.43
CA THR A 33 -47.91 13.45 26.63
C THR A 33 -47.63 11.98 26.90
N GLU A 34 -48.49 11.38 27.72
CA GLU A 34 -48.34 10.09 28.40
C GLU A 34 -48.04 8.93 27.44
N LYS A 35 -46.96 8.19 27.76
CA LYS A 35 -46.59 6.95 27.10
C LYS A 35 -47.36 5.80 27.77
N PRO A 36 -47.83 4.80 27.01
CA PRO A 36 -48.41 3.60 27.62
C PRO A 36 -47.38 2.89 28.51
N PRO A 37 -47.82 2.19 29.57
CA PRO A 37 -46.92 1.54 30.52
C PRO A 37 -45.98 0.55 29.82
N LEU A 38 -44.71 0.53 30.25
CA LEU A 38 -43.61 -0.22 29.63
C LEU A 38 -43.95 -1.71 29.40
N LYS A 39 -44.69 -2.30 30.34
CA LYS A 39 -45.15 -3.70 30.32
C LYS A 39 -46.03 -4.01 29.09
N VAL A 40 -46.92 -3.10 28.70
CA VAL A 40 -47.81 -3.27 27.54
C VAL A 40 -47.04 -3.16 26.21
N ARG A 41 -46.00 -2.32 26.17
CA ARG A 41 -45.10 -2.22 25.00
C ARG A 41 -44.27 -3.48 24.79
N ILE A 42 -43.73 -4.04 25.87
CA ILE A 42 -42.91 -5.27 25.81
C ILE A 42 -43.77 -6.47 25.41
N LEU A 43 -44.99 -6.58 25.96
CA LEU A 43 -45.90 -7.69 25.64
C LEU A 43 -46.49 -7.64 24.21
N SER A 44 -46.61 -6.44 23.62
CA SER A 44 -47.14 -6.28 22.25
C SER A 44 -46.07 -6.28 21.15
N LEU A 45 -44.79 -6.17 21.52
CA LEU A 45 -43.64 -6.13 20.61
C LEU A 45 -43.56 -7.33 19.65
N PRO A 46 -43.69 -8.61 20.10
CA PRO A 46 -43.59 -9.77 19.21
C PRO A 46 -44.67 -9.75 18.12
N ASN A 47 -45.91 -9.47 18.49
CA ASN A 47 -47.02 -9.40 17.54
C ASN A 47 -46.85 -8.25 16.55
N ASN A 48 -46.41 -7.09 17.02
CA ASN A 48 -46.14 -5.94 16.15
C ASN A 48 -44.98 -6.21 15.19
N LEU A 49 -43.92 -6.89 15.63
CA LEU A 49 -42.78 -7.30 14.79
C LEU A 49 -43.22 -8.29 13.71
N VAL A 50 -44.00 -9.32 14.06
CA VAL A 50 -44.53 -10.29 13.09
C VAL A 50 -45.45 -9.62 12.07
N MET A 51 -46.29 -8.68 12.52
CA MET A 51 -47.14 -7.90 11.61
C MET A 51 -46.32 -7.00 10.68
N ALA A 52 -45.30 -6.32 11.20
CA ALA A 52 -44.39 -5.50 10.40
C ALA A 52 -43.60 -6.34 9.38
N ALA A 53 -43.11 -7.53 9.77
CA ALA A 53 -42.41 -8.45 8.88
C ALA A 53 -43.34 -8.95 7.75
N LYS A 54 -44.59 -9.32 8.07
CA LYS A 54 -45.58 -9.71 7.06
C LYS A 54 -45.96 -8.56 6.13
N SER A 55 -46.09 -7.34 6.65
CA SER A 55 -46.33 -6.11 5.86
C SER A 55 -45.17 -5.87 4.89
N SER A 56 -43.93 -5.97 5.40
CA SER A 56 -42.71 -5.80 4.63
C SER A 56 -42.65 -6.79 3.46
N TRP A 57 -42.93 -8.08 3.73
CA TRP A 57 -42.88 -9.13 2.70
C TRP A 57 -43.91 -8.97 1.58
N ARG A 58 -45.10 -8.43 1.90
CA ARG A 58 -46.16 -8.17 0.91
C ARG A 58 -45.83 -6.98 0.00
N SER A 59 -45.00 -6.05 0.46
CA SER A 59 -44.66 -4.82 -0.28
C SER A 59 -43.20 -4.76 -0.73
N ARG A 60 -42.80 -5.80 -1.48
CA ARG A 60 -41.42 -6.05 -1.92
C ARG A 60 -40.74 -4.84 -2.58
N GLU A 61 -41.44 -4.13 -3.46
CA GLU A 61 -40.88 -2.96 -4.18
C GLU A 61 -40.53 -1.80 -3.23
N ARG A 62 -41.33 -1.58 -2.18
CA ARG A 62 -41.12 -0.52 -1.16
C ARG A 62 -39.95 -0.84 -0.23
N VAL A 63 -39.87 -2.11 0.17
CA VAL A 63 -38.85 -2.58 1.12
C VAL A 63 -37.49 -2.71 0.45
N LEU A 64 -37.44 -3.11 -0.82
CA LEU A 64 -36.20 -3.28 -1.57
C LEU A 64 -35.36 -2.00 -1.63
N ALA A 65 -35.98 -0.83 -1.77
CA ALA A 65 -35.24 0.43 -1.87
C ALA A 65 -34.56 0.84 -0.55
N VAL A 66 -35.26 0.68 0.58
CA VAL A 66 -34.68 0.92 1.92
C VAL A 66 -33.64 -0.15 2.25
N PHE A 67 -33.94 -1.41 1.94
CA PHE A 67 -33.03 -2.53 2.11
C PHE A 67 -31.71 -2.28 1.38
N ALA A 68 -31.75 -1.95 0.08
CA ALA A 68 -30.56 -1.71 -0.73
C ALA A 68 -29.66 -0.62 -0.15
N GLY A 69 -30.24 0.50 0.30
CA GLY A 69 -29.46 1.59 0.90
C GLY A 69 -28.77 1.21 2.21
N VAL A 70 -29.50 0.55 3.13
CA VAL A 70 -28.92 0.10 4.42
C VAL A 70 -27.94 -1.04 4.21
N PHE A 71 -28.24 -1.97 3.30
CA PHE A 71 -27.39 -3.10 2.94
C PHE A 71 -26.05 -2.63 2.39
N LEU A 72 -26.05 -1.73 1.40
CA LEU A 72 -24.81 -1.19 0.82
C LEU A 72 -24.00 -0.40 1.84
N ALA A 73 -24.64 0.45 2.64
CA ALA A 73 -23.96 1.20 3.69
C ALA A 73 -23.32 0.26 4.72
N SER A 74 -24.05 -0.76 5.17
CA SER A 74 -23.54 -1.74 6.12
C SER A 74 -22.42 -2.58 5.53
N LEU A 75 -22.55 -3.02 4.28
CA LEU A 75 -21.53 -3.79 3.58
C LEU A 75 -20.23 -2.99 3.52
N VAL A 76 -20.27 -1.78 2.97
CA VAL A 76 -19.10 -0.93 2.77
C VAL A 76 -18.42 -0.59 4.10
N ILE A 77 -19.17 -0.08 5.08
CA ILE A 77 -18.57 0.38 6.34
C ILE A 77 -18.02 -0.80 7.15
N SER A 78 -18.72 -1.94 7.18
CA SER A 78 -18.21 -3.14 7.83
C SER A 78 -16.98 -3.70 7.12
N THR A 79 -16.96 -3.73 5.79
CA THR A 79 -15.79 -4.21 5.04
C THR A 79 -14.59 -3.32 5.31
N VAL A 80 -14.73 -2.00 5.32
CA VAL A 80 -13.60 -1.07 5.59
C VAL A 80 -13.04 -1.24 7.00
N LEU A 81 -13.91 -1.35 8.01
CA LEU A 81 -13.46 -1.56 9.39
C LEU A 81 -12.79 -2.93 9.55
N ALA A 82 -13.36 -3.98 8.95
CA ALA A 82 -12.82 -5.34 9.04
C ALA A 82 -11.53 -5.49 8.22
N TYR A 83 -11.44 -4.78 7.10
CA TYR A 83 -10.25 -4.71 6.26
C TYR A 83 -9.08 -4.07 7.00
N GLY A 84 -9.30 -2.94 7.69
CA GLY A 84 -8.26 -2.33 8.52
C GLY A 84 -7.74 -3.23 9.65
N VAL A 85 -8.63 -4.06 10.24
CA VAL A 85 -8.22 -5.10 11.20
C VAL A 85 -7.42 -6.20 10.50
N GLY A 86 -7.90 -6.70 9.36
CA GLY A 86 -7.21 -7.76 8.62
C GLY A 86 -5.85 -7.34 8.06
N LEU A 87 -5.70 -6.11 7.56
CA LEU A 87 -4.41 -5.55 7.18
C LEU A 87 -3.46 -5.48 8.37
N SER A 88 -3.95 -5.07 9.54
CA SER A 88 -3.14 -5.06 10.76
C SER A 88 -2.64 -6.45 11.14
N GLN A 89 -3.49 -7.48 11.00
CA GLN A 89 -3.09 -8.88 11.23
C GLN A 89 -2.06 -9.35 10.18
N ALA A 90 -2.31 -9.07 8.89
CA ALA A 90 -1.42 -9.46 7.81
C ALA A 90 -0.04 -8.82 7.93
N PHE A 91 0.00 -7.52 8.23
CA PHE A 91 1.23 -6.77 8.40
C PHE A 91 1.99 -7.24 9.64
N LEU A 92 1.31 -7.52 10.75
CA LEU A 92 1.96 -8.11 11.93
C LEU A 92 2.62 -9.43 11.56
N GLN A 93 1.90 -10.35 10.92
CA GLN A 93 2.46 -11.65 10.53
C GLN A 93 3.62 -11.53 9.54
N TYR A 94 3.51 -10.62 8.56
CA TYR A 94 4.60 -10.36 7.61
C TYR A 94 5.82 -9.73 8.30
N SER A 95 5.61 -8.75 9.18
CA SER A 95 6.70 -8.12 9.93
C SER A 95 7.38 -9.10 10.88
N LEU A 96 6.64 -10.04 11.47
CA LEU A 96 7.23 -11.13 12.25
C LEU A 96 8.12 -12.02 11.39
N GLN A 97 7.77 -12.29 10.13
CA GLN A 97 8.63 -13.10 9.23
C GLN A 97 10.01 -12.49 9.00
N GLU A 98 10.18 -11.17 9.17
CA GLU A 98 11.49 -10.52 9.11
C GLU A 98 12.31 -10.69 10.38
N GLU A 99 11.66 -10.74 11.54
CA GLU A 99 12.33 -10.82 12.83
C GLU A 99 12.88 -12.22 13.08
N ILE A 100 14.19 -12.30 13.31
CA ILE A 100 14.91 -13.53 13.60
C ILE A 100 14.65 -13.97 15.04
N PHE A 101 14.79 -13.02 15.97
CA PHE A 101 14.53 -13.21 17.39
C PHE A 101 13.24 -12.50 17.77
N ASP A 102 12.39 -13.16 18.55
CA ASP A 102 11.15 -12.56 19.04
C ASP A 102 11.36 -11.85 20.39
N ALA A 103 12.33 -12.31 21.18
CA ALA A 103 12.70 -11.68 22.43
C ALA A 103 14.20 -11.80 22.72
N LYS A 104 14.67 -10.85 23.52
CA LYS A 104 16.04 -10.78 24.06
C LYS A 104 15.97 -10.85 25.59
N VAL A 105 16.65 -11.82 26.19
CA VAL A 105 16.77 -11.92 27.64
C VAL A 105 18.14 -11.44 28.07
N ASP A 106 18.14 -10.39 28.89
CA ASP A 106 19.32 -9.78 29.47
C ASP A 106 19.38 -10.04 30.97
N PHE A 107 20.53 -9.79 31.60
CA PHE A 107 20.61 -9.76 33.06
C PHE A 107 19.85 -8.55 33.62
N ALA A 108 19.09 -8.73 34.70
CA ALA A 108 18.30 -7.65 35.29
C ALA A 108 19.15 -6.47 35.79
N ASP A 109 20.30 -6.74 36.43
CA ASP A 109 21.18 -5.70 36.97
C ASP A 109 22.39 -5.42 36.07
N ASN A 110 22.87 -4.18 36.08
CA ASN A 110 24.12 -3.78 35.39
C ASN A 110 25.36 -4.48 35.99
N PRO A 111 26.46 -4.66 35.23
CA PRO A 111 27.69 -5.22 35.75
C PRO A 111 28.31 -4.33 36.85
N GLY A 112 28.76 -4.91 37.96
CA GLY A 112 29.38 -4.18 39.06
C GLY A 112 29.54 -4.98 40.36
N ASN A 113 30.20 -4.40 41.36
CA ASN A 113 30.49 -5.06 42.66
C ASN A 113 29.23 -5.33 43.51
N ASP A 114 28.14 -4.61 43.26
CA ASP A 114 26.86 -4.73 43.96
C ASP A 114 25.80 -5.50 43.14
N ALA A 115 26.19 -6.15 42.04
CA ALA A 115 25.25 -6.85 41.16
C ALA A 115 24.83 -8.20 41.76
N GLU A 116 23.55 -8.35 42.09
CA GLU A 116 22.96 -9.59 42.58
C GLU A 116 22.35 -10.38 41.40
N GLY A 117 22.37 -11.71 41.45
CA GLY A 117 21.70 -12.55 40.44
C GLY A 117 22.34 -12.55 39.05
N ARG A 118 23.65 -12.32 38.91
CA ARG A 118 24.41 -12.47 37.65
C ARG A 118 25.32 -13.70 37.66
N THR A 119 25.70 -14.18 36.48
CA THR A 119 26.73 -15.20 36.28
C THR A 119 27.73 -14.74 35.23
N ASN A 120 28.99 -15.15 35.37
CA ASN A 120 30.02 -15.01 34.34
C ASN A 120 30.33 -16.32 33.63
N ASP A 121 29.72 -17.42 34.06
CA ASP A 121 29.76 -18.72 33.39
C ASP A 121 28.72 -18.75 32.26
N SER A 122 29.21 -18.75 31.02
CA SER A 122 28.38 -18.79 29.82
C SER A 122 27.57 -20.07 29.69
N LEU A 123 28.08 -21.21 30.16
CA LEU A 123 27.35 -22.49 30.12
C LEU A 123 26.20 -22.49 31.12
N LEU A 124 26.39 -21.88 32.30
CA LEU A 124 25.31 -21.70 33.27
C LEU A 124 24.24 -20.75 32.72
N TRP A 125 24.64 -19.69 32.02
CA TRP A 125 23.71 -18.77 31.37
C TRP A 125 22.91 -19.45 30.25
N GLU A 126 23.58 -20.20 29.37
CA GLU A 126 22.93 -20.96 28.30
C GLU A 126 22.01 -22.06 28.82
N SER A 127 22.31 -22.69 29.96
CA SER A 127 21.43 -23.71 30.58
C SER A 127 20.05 -23.17 30.98
N MET A 128 19.85 -21.85 31.04
CA MET A 128 18.53 -21.25 31.23
C MET A 128 17.59 -21.49 30.04
N CYS A 129 18.14 -21.71 28.84
CA CYS A 129 17.36 -22.09 27.68
C CYS A 129 16.54 -23.36 27.89
N ASP A 130 17.05 -24.34 28.65
CA ASP A 130 16.29 -25.55 28.98
C ASP A 130 14.99 -25.20 29.72
N GLY A 131 15.04 -24.24 30.65
CA GLY A 131 13.88 -23.78 31.40
C GLY A 131 12.90 -22.94 30.56
N PHE A 132 13.39 -22.18 29.59
CA PHE A 132 12.53 -21.42 28.67
C PHE A 132 11.84 -22.34 27.66
N VAL A 133 12.55 -23.30 27.07
CA VAL A 133 11.99 -24.25 26.08
C VAL A 133 11.04 -25.28 26.73
N GLU A 134 11.07 -25.44 28.06
CA GLU A 134 10.03 -26.17 28.79
C GLU A 134 8.67 -25.43 28.84
N MET A 135 8.66 -24.12 28.63
CA MET A 135 7.43 -23.33 28.54
C MET A 135 6.79 -23.51 27.16
N GLU A 136 5.46 -23.64 27.08
CA GLU A 136 4.77 -23.87 25.81
C GLU A 136 4.82 -22.64 24.88
N GLU A 137 5.18 -21.48 25.42
CA GLU A 137 5.26 -20.19 24.72
C GLU A 137 6.56 -20.00 23.90
N PHE A 138 7.63 -20.76 24.19
CA PHE A 138 8.90 -20.65 23.49
C PHE A 138 9.19 -21.92 22.67
N SER A 139 9.57 -21.72 21.41
CA SER A 139 9.93 -22.82 20.51
C SER A 139 11.41 -23.15 20.55
N ASP A 140 12.25 -22.14 20.81
CA ASP A 140 13.70 -22.28 20.72
C ASP A 140 14.44 -21.16 21.49
N CYS A 141 15.69 -21.42 21.88
CA CYS A 141 16.52 -20.52 22.66
C CYS A 141 18.01 -20.75 22.41
N GLY A 142 18.78 -19.68 22.30
CA GLY A 142 20.24 -19.81 22.24
C GLY A 142 20.99 -18.59 22.75
N LEU A 143 22.25 -18.84 23.14
CA LEU A 143 23.16 -17.80 23.60
C LEU A 143 23.69 -16.97 22.42
N VAL A 144 23.73 -15.66 22.60
CA VAL A 144 24.31 -14.73 21.63
C VAL A 144 25.23 -13.75 22.35
N TYR A 145 26.46 -13.61 21.85
CA TYR A 145 27.30 -12.46 22.19
C TYR A 145 27.11 -11.38 21.14
N GLY A 146 26.70 -10.19 21.57
CA GLY A 146 26.38 -9.09 20.67
C GLY A 146 26.16 -7.80 21.44
N ARG A 147 24.97 -7.22 21.35
CA ARG A 147 24.65 -5.96 22.02
C ARG A 147 24.53 -6.13 23.54
N GLN A 148 25.08 -5.16 24.27
CA GLN A 148 24.96 -5.07 25.74
C GLN A 148 23.50 -5.14 26.21
N GLY A 149 23.30 -5.51 27.48
CA GLY A 149 21.98 -5.64 28.08
C GLY A 149 21.16 -4.35 28.01
N VAL A 150 19.90 -4.46 27.60
CA VAL A 150 18.95 -3.36 27.50
C VAL A 150 18.01 -3.46 28.71
N ARG A 151 17.91 -2.38 29.49
CA ARG A 151 17.17 -2.34 30.78
C ARG A 151 16.29 -1.09 30.85
N VAL A 152 15.47 -0.89 29.82
CA VAL A 152 14.62 0.29 29.69
C VAL A 152 13.20 -0.13 29.32
N ASP A 153 12.21 0.68 29.72
CA ASP A 153 10.79 0.38 29.52
C ASP A 153 10.33 0.53 28.05
N GLY A 154 11.20 1.00 27.14
CA GLY A 154 10.92 1.07 25.71
C GLY A 154 12.03 1.70 24.86
N PHE A 155 11.95 1.53 23.54
CA PHE A 155 13.01 1.97 22.61
C PHE A 155 13.14 3.50 22.42
N PHE A 156 12.15 4.27 22.89
CA PHE A 156 12.18 5.74 22.87
C PHE A 156 12.75 6.36 24.15
N ASP A 157 13.23 5.53 25.09
CA ASP A 157 13.95 6.02 26.25
C ASP A 157 15.30 6.62 25.84
N GLU A 158 15.71 7.72 26.49
CA GLU A 158 17.03 8.33 26.24
C GLU A 158 18.16 7.37 26.60
N ASP A 159 17.94 6.47 27.56
CA ASP A 159 18.93 5.46 27.98
C ASP A 159 19.02 4.27 27.00
N PHE A 160 18.09 4.14 26.03
CA PHE A 160 18.10 3.05 25.05
C PHE A 160 19.33 3.08 24.12
N ILE A 161 19.99 4.23 23.96
CA ILE A 161 21.18 4.37 23.10
C ILE A 161 22.49 3.99 23.81
N ILE A 162 22.46 3.83 25.14
CA ILE A 162 23.64 3.52 25.95
C ILE A 162 24.22 2.14 25.61
N PRO A 163 23.42 1.05 25.56
CA PRO A 163 23.96 -0.29 25.29
C PRO A 163 24.48 -0.40 23.86
N GLN A 164 25.76 -0.74 23.71
CA GLN A 164 26.45 -0.78 22.42
C GLN A 164 26.63 -2.23 21.90
N PRO A 165 26.65 -2.42 20.56
CA PRO A 165 26.95 -3.71 19.93
C PRO A 165 28.43 -4.06 19.92
N LEU A 166 28.73 -5.30 19.51
CA LEU A 166 30.06 -5.64 19.00
C LEU A 166 30.18 -5.11 17.57
N ASN A 167 31.29 -4.47 17.23
CA ASN A 167 31.51 -3.91 15.89
C ASN A 167 32.74 -4.53 15.23
N VAL A 168 32.62 -4.88 13.96
CA VAL A 168 33.77 -5.33 13.16
C VAL A 168 34.61 -4.13 12.75
N ILE A 169 35.93 -4.23 12.91
CA ILE A 169 36.87 -3.16 12.50
C ILE A 169 37.68 -3.58 11.29
N ALA A 170 38.13 -4.83 11.26
CA ALA A 170 39.01 -5.32 10.21
C ALA A 170 38.93 -6.83 10.07
N ALA A 171 39.01 -7.32 8.85
CA ALA A 171 39.23 -8.71 8.53
C ALA A 171 40.51 -8.84 7.68
N THR A 172 41.18 -9.98 7.77
CA THR A 172 42.33 -10.32 6.91
C THR A 172 42.25 -11.79 6.54
N GLY A 173 42.53 -12.12 5.29
CA GLY A 173 42.48 -13.49 4.79
C GLY A 173 43.35 -13.70 3.56
N PRO A 174 43.69 -14.95 3.22
CA PRO A 174 44.36 -15.32 1.98
C PRO A 174 43.45 -15.19 0.75
N THR A 175 42.13 -15.19 0.97
CA THR A 175 41.06 -15.07 -0.03
C THR A 175 40.26 -13.80 0.26
N GLY A 176 39.87 -13.06 -0.80
CA GLY A 176 39.16 -11.79 -0.70
C GLY A 176 40.04 -10.55 -0.52
N ASP A 177 39.56 -9.41 -1.02
CA ASP A 177 40.17 -8.09 -0.81
C ASP A 177 39.56 -7.38 0.40
N TRP A 178 39.88 -7.89 1.60
CA TRP A 178 39.40 -7.33 2.86
C TRP A 178 39.87 -5.90 3.15
N GLY A 179 40.87 -5.40 2.40
CA GLY A 179 41.32 -4.01 2.50
C GLY A 179 40.36 -3.02 1.84
N ASN A 180 39.51 -3.49 0.94
CA ASN A 180 38.51 -2.68 0.24
C ASN A 180 37.14 -2.66 0.93
N VAL A 181 36.94 -3.50 1.96
CA VAL A 181 35.68 -3.57 2.71
C VAL A 181 35.57 -2.39 3.66
N SER A 182 34.53 -1.57 3.50
CA SER A 182 34.13 -0.58 4.49
C SER A 182 33.32 -1.25 5.60
N TRP A 183 33.72 -1.04 6.85
CA TRP A 183 32.96 -1.49 8.02
C TRP A 183 32.05 -0.40 8.58
N ASP A 184 32.08 0.81 7.99
CA ASP A 184 31.10 1.85 8.25
C ASP A 184 29.75 1.43 7.64
N TYR A 185 28.66 1.69 8.37
CA TYR A 185 27.28 1.44 7.96
C TYR A 185 26.36 2.62 8.31
N PRO A 186 26.52 3.77 7.61
CA PRO A 186 25.77 4.99 7.89
C PRO A 186 24.25 4.83 7.70
N GLU A 187 23.81 3.91 6.84
CA GLU A 187 22.41 3.62 6.57
C GLU A 187 21.65 3.20 7.85
N ALA A 188 22.33 2.57 8.80
CA ALA A 188 21.77 2.22 10.10
C ALA A 188 21.41 3.46 10.94
N LEU A 189 22.17 4.55 10.82
CA LEU A 189 21.91 5.82 11.50
C LEU A 189 20.83 6.65 10.78
N GLU A 190 20.67 6.47 9.47
CA GLU A 190 19.61 7.12 8.70
C GLU A 190 18.25 6.48 8.96
N SER A 191 18.24 5.16 9.20
CA SER A 191 17.03 4.36 9.33
C SER A 191 16.63 4.03 10.77
N GLY A 192 17.41 4.45 11.77
CA GLY A 192 17.20 4.09 13.17
C GLY A 192 17.69 5.16 14.17
N PRO A 193 17.47 4.95 15.48
CA PRO A 193 18.06 5.79 16.50
C PRO A 193 19.60 5.79 16.40
N PRO A 194 20.29 6.88 16.80
CA PRO A 194 21.73 7.05 16.59
C PRO A 194 22.56 6.21 17.57
N ILE A 195 22.42 4.88 17.50
CA ILE A 195 23.07 3.92 18.39
C ILE A 195 24.45 3.58 17.87
N ASN A 196 24.54 3.15 16.61
CA ASN A 196 25.74 2.61 16.00
C ASN A 196 25.75 2.86 14.50
N GLY A 197 26.87 3.35 13.97
CA GLY A 197 27.09 3.57 12.54
C GLY A 197 28.08 2.59 11.91
N ASP A 198 28.42 1.51 12.60
CA ASP A 198 29.39 0.50 12.17
C ASP A 198 28.70 -0.85 11.90
N ARG A 199 29.37 -1.76 11.19
CA ARG A 199 28.89 -3.13 10.98
C ARG A 199 28.96 -3.93 12.28
N THR A 200 27.80 -4.40 12.72
CA THR A 200 27.68 -5.18 13.95
C THR A 200 28.12 -6.63 13.79
N LEU A 201 28.57 -7.25 14.87
CA LEU A 201 28.97 -8.66 14.96
C LEU A 201 28.07 -9.37 15.98
N ARG A 202 27.65 -10.60 15.65
CA ARG A 202 27.00 -11.52 16.58
C ARG A 202 27.75 -12.85 16.58
N LEU A 203 28.06 -13.35 17.77
CA LEU A 203 28.62 -14.69 17.97
C LEU A 203 27.56 -15.59 18.57
N TYR A 204 27.20 -16.65 17.86
CA TYR A 204 26.11 -17.55 18.20
C TYR A 204 26.59 -18.83 18.88
N GLY A 205 26.00 -19.11 20.04
CA GLY A 205 26.12 -20.37 20.77
C GLY A 205 25.36 -21.51 20.10
N ASP A 206 25.24 -22.64 20.80
CA ASP A 206 24.84 -23.89 20.18
C ASP A 206 23.36 -23.88 19.73
N GLY A 207 22.46 -23.32 20.55
CA GLY A 207 21.00 -23.32 20.29
C GLY A 207 20.49 -22.41 19.16
N ILE A 208 21.36 -21.79 18.37
CA ILE A 208 20.95 -20.90 17.24
C ILE A 208 21.07 -21.60 15.89
N TRP A 209 21.94 -22.60 15.78
CA TRP A 209 22.33 -23.17 14.50
C TRP A 209 21.33 -24.20 13.97
N ASP A 210 20.52 -24.79 14.83
CA ASP A 210 19.45 -25.74 14.51
C ASP A 210 18.08 -25.23 14.99
N GLY A 211 17.06 -26.08 14.93
CA GLY A 211 15.71 -25.75 15.38
C GLY A 211 15.03 -24.64 14.58
N GLU A 212 14.11 -23.96 15.25
CA GLU A 212 13.33 -22.85 14.68
C GLU A 212 14.22 -21.64 14.42
N LEU A 213 15.20 -21.35 15.30
CA LEU A 213 16.11 -20.22 15.11
C LEU A 213 17.01 -20.45 13.90
N GLY A 214 17.51 -21.67 13.67
CA GLY A 214 18.26 -22.01 12.45
C GLY A 214 17.43 -21.88 11.17
N GLU A 215 16.15 -22.28 11.21
CA GLU A 215 15.23 -22.09 10.08
C GLU A 215 14.98 -20.60 9.79
N ARG A 216 14.80 -19.74 10.79
CA ARG A 216 14.58 -18.28 10.61
C ARG A 216 15.80 -17.51 10.12
N HIS A 217 16.99 -18.00 10.42
CA HIS A 217 18.24 -17.44 9.87
C HIS A 217 18.44 -17.85 8.41
N SER A 218 17.94 -19.02 8.01
CA SER A 218 18.10 -19.53 6.65
C SER A 218 16.94 -19.17 5.71
N THR A 219 15.75 -18.93 6.23
CA THR A 219 14.51 -18.72 5.46
C THR A 219 13.70 -17.54 5.97
N ARG A 220 12.93 -16.93 5.06
CA ARG A 220 11.97 -15.85 5.28
C ARG A 220 10.63 -16.31 4.71
N GLY A 221 9.76 -16.83 5.56
CA GLY A 221 8.50 -17.42 5.11
C GLY A 221 8.74 -18.68 4.27
N GLN A 222 8.49 -18.61 2.96
CA GLN A 222 8.76 -19.72 2.02
C GLN A 222 10.04 -19.52 1.19
N ASP A 223 10.70 -18.36 1.33
CA ASP A 223 11.84 -17.97 0.51
C ASP A 223 13.15 -18.12 1.32
N SER A 224 14.27 -18.37 0.65
CA SER A 224 15.60 -18.48 1.29
C SER A 224 16.16 -17.08 1.57
N ARG A 225 16.67 -16.85 2.80
CA ARG A 225 17.50 -15.66 3.12
C ARG A 225 18.94 -15.86 2.69
N ILE A 226 19.38 -17.10 2.61
CA ILE A 226 20.72 -17.44 2.14
C ILE A 226 20.73 -17.30 0.62
N ILE A 227 21.57 -16.38 0.14
CA ILE A 227 21.82 -16.22 -1.30
C ILE A 227 22.89 -17.23 -1.73
N TYR A 228 23.91 -17.46 -0.89
CA TYR A 228 25.05 -18.33 -1.20
C TYR A 228 25.34 -19.30 -0.07
N GLY A 229 25.65 -20.54 -0.44
CA GLY A 229 26.03 -21.57 0.52
C GLY A 229 24.83 -22.15 1.22
N SER A 230 25.03 -22.64 2.44
CA SER A 230 23.96 -23.20 3.24
C SER A 230 24.18 -22.84 4.69
N TRP A 231 23.10 -22.49 5.38
CA TRP A 231 23.14 -22.39 6.83
C TRP A 231 23.67 -23.71 7.43
N PRO A 232 24.65 -23.68 8.36
CA PRO A 232 25.19 -24.89 8.96
C PRO A 232 24.09 -25.79 9.54
N ALA A 233 24.20 -27.11 9.35
CA ALA A 233 23.11 -28.03 9.69
C ALA A 233 22.94 -28.26 11.20
N SER A 234 23.94 -27.91 12.00
CA SER A 234 23.94 -28.02 13.47
C SER A 234 25.07 -27.19 14.07
N ALA A 235 24.99 -26.93 15.38
CA ALA A 235 26.07 -26.29 16.13
C ALA A 235 27.42 -27.01 15.98
N ALA A 236 27.41 -28.35 15.98
CA ALA A 236 28.61 -29.16 15.82
C ALA A 236 29.28 -28.97 14.44
N ASP A 237 28.48 -28.78 13.39
CA ASP A 237 28.97 -28.49 12.04
C ASP A 237 29.51 -27.06 11.95
N ALA A 238 28.78 -26.09 12.53
CA ALA A 238 29.21 -24.70 12.61
C ALA A 238 30.56 -24.56 13.34
N ALA A 239 30.72 -25.26 14.48
CA ALA A 239 31.93 -25.28 15.29
C ALA A 239 33.09 -26.00 14.59
N ALA A 240 32.84 -27.15 13.95
CA ALA A 240 33.86 -27.91 13.23
C ALA A 240 34.47 -27.12 12.07
N ASN A 241 33.63 -26.38 11.34
CA ASN A 241 34.05 -25.59 10.18
C ASN A 241 34.43 -24.14 10.55
N ARG A 242 34.28 -23.74 11.82
CA ARG A 242 34.49 -22.36 12.31
C ARG A 242 33.76 -21.35 11.42
N SER A 243 32.46 -21.59 11.29
CA SER A 243 31.60 -20.96 10.29
C SER A 243 31.40 -19.47 10.57
N ILE A 244 31.52 -18.66 9.51
CA ILE A 244 31.09 -17.26 9.45
C ILE A 244 30.04 -17.11 8.34
N VAL A 245 28.97 -16.39 8.64
CA VAL A 245 27.90 -16.05 7.71
C VAL A 245 27.92 -14.53 7.51
N LEU A 246 28.06 -14.12 6.25
CA LEU A 246 28.34 -12.72 5.89
C LEU A 246 27.10 -12.04 5.25
N PRO A 247 26.89 -10.74 5.53
CA PRO A 247 25.95 -9.93 4.75
C PRO A 247 26.39 -9.82 3.28
N SER A 248 25.42 -9.69 2.38
CA SER A 248 25.66 -9.62 0.93
C SER A 248 26.62 -8.50 0.51
N GLU A 249 26.49 -7.28 1.06
CA GLU A 249 27.35 -6.14 0.71
C GLU A 249 28.80 -6.36 1.18
N VAL A 250 28.98 -6.98 2.35
CA VAL A 250 30.30 -7.31 2.90
C VAL A 250 30.98 -8.39 2.06
N ALA A 251 30.25 -9.45 1.71
CA ALA A 251 30.78 -10.52 0.88
C ALA A 251 31.13 -10.02 -0.53
N SER A 252 30.26 -9.19 -1.12
CA SER A 252 30.46 -8.60 -2.45
C SER A 252 31.65 -7.64 -2.49
N SER A 253 31.78 -6.74 -1.51
CA SER A 253 32.91 -5.80 -1.43
C SER A 253 34.24 -6.49 -1.18
N ALA A 254 34.23 -7.57 -0.39
CA ALA A 254 35.41 -8.42 -0.17
C ALA A 254 35.73 -9.34 -1.36
N GLY A 255 34.77 -9.60 -2.26
CA GLY A 255 34.91 -10.57 -3.35
C GLY A 255 35.14 -12.00 -2.84
N VAL A 256 34.42 -12.42 -1.80
CA VAL A 256 34.57 -13.75 -1.17
C VAL A 256 33.33 -14.62 -1.36
N GLY A 257 33.56 -15.90 -1.63
CA GLY A 257 32.53 -16.91 -1.81
C GLY A 257 32.46 -17.92 -0.66
N VAL A 258 31.60 -18.92 -0.84
CA VAL A 258 31.42 -20.01 0.13
C VAL A 258 32.67 -20.89 0.15
N ASN A 259 33.10 -21.29 1.34
CA ASN A 259 34.33 -22.03 1.66
C ASN A 259 35.63 -21.21 1.61
N ASP A 260 35.57 -19.90 1.33
CA ASP A 260 36.73 -19.04 1.48
C ASP A 260 37.12 -18.87 2.96
N THR A 261 38.39 -18.55 3.21
CA THR A 261 38.94 -18.53 4.56
C THR A 261 39.38 -17.14 4.99
N ILE A 262 39.11 -16.81 6.25
CA ILE A 262 39.54 -15.56 6.89
C ILE A 262 40.58 -15.94 7.96
N SER A 263 41.78 -15.37 7.85
CA SER A 263 42.87 -15.62 8.79
C SER A 263 42.62 -14.99 10.15
N SER A 264 42.17 -13.74 10.17
CA SER A 264 41.76 -13.08 11.40
C SER A 264 40.66 -12.06 11.18
N LEU A 265 39.74 -11.98 12.14
CA LEU A 265 38.68 -10.99 12.23
C LEU A 265 38.86 -10.24 13.56
N THR A 266 38.96 -8.92 13.48
CA THR A 266 39.12 -8.01 14.63
C THR A 266 37.82 -7.24 14.82
N PHE A 267 37.30 -7.28 16.05
CA PHE A 267 36.10 -6.56 16.44
C PHE A 267 36.30 -5.83 17.78
N THR A 268 35.47 -4.84 18.07
CA THR A 268 35.44 -4.14 19.35
C THR A 268 34.28 -4.58 20.23
N TYR A 269 34.52 -4.57 21.53
CA TYR A 269 33.51 -4.62 22.57
C TYR A 269 33.66 -3.40 23.49
N VAL A 270 32.60 -3.07 24.24
CA VAL A 270 32.55 -1.89 25.10
C VAL A 270 32.65 -2.31 26.57
N THR A 271 33.55 -1.67 27.32
CA THR A 271 33.74 -1.95 28.76
C THR A 271 33.10 -0.91 29.67
N GLY A 272 32.79 0.27 29.14
CA GLY A 272 32.19 1.35 29.92
C GLY A 272 31.80 2.54 29.04
N TYR A 273 30.97 3.41 29.61
CA TYR A 273 30.50 4.64 28.97
C TYR A 273 30.54 5.83 29.94
N LEU A 274 30.65 7.04 29.39
CA LEU A 274 30.56 8.31 30.12
C LEU A 274 29.58 9.24 29.38
N SER A 275 28.69 9.89 30.13
CA SER A 275 27.82 10.92 29.57
C SER A 275 28.59 12.21 29.29
N TYR A 276 28.09 13.03 28.35
CA TYR A 276 28.69 14.32 27.99
C TYR A 276 29.13 15.20 29.17
N LEU A 277 28.33 15.21 30.24
CA LEU A 277 28.60 16.02 31.44
C LEU A 277 29.86 15.57 32.20
N ASN A 278 30.24 14.30 32.08
CA ASN A 278 31.34 13.67 32.80
C ASN A 278 32.55 13.36 31.90
N ILE A 279 32.51 13.69 30.61
CA ILE A 279 33.64 13.45 29.67
C ILE A 279 34.93 14.14 30.15
N GLY A 280 34.80 15.27 30.87
CA GLY A 280 35.95 15.99 31.44
C GLY A 280 36.70 15.22 32.54
N ASP A 281 36.09 14.20 33.13
CA ASP A 281 36.70 13.37 34.18
C ASP A 281 37.56 12.24 33.60
N GLY A 282 37.34 11.86 32.33
CA GLY A 282 38.03 10.75 31.65
C GLY A 282 37.63 9.37 32.20
N PHE A 283 37.98 8.29 31.50
CA PHE A 283 37.83 6.95 32.07
C PHE A 283 38.97 6.64 33.05
N ASP A 284 38.64 6.16 34.25
CA ASP A 284 39.63 5.83 35.28
C ASP A 284 40.57 4.68 34.86
N ASP A 285 40.09 3.73 34.02
CA ASP A 285 40.83 2.55 33.56
C ASP A 285 40.31 2.05 32.19
N CYS A 286 40.39 2.87 31.13
CA CYS A 286 40.09 2.40 29.78
C CYS A 286 41.29 1.63 29.20
N GLN A 287 41.11 0.32 28.98
CA GLN A 287 42.14 -0.57 28.39
C GLN A 287 42.26 -0.41 26.87
N GLY A 288 41.34 0.32 26.24
CA GLY A 288 41.21 0.46 24.79
C GLY A 288 41.22 1.91 24.31
N GLU A 289 40.48 2.17 23.24
CA GLU A 289 40.32 3.51 22.65
C GLU A 289 39.05 4.18 23.17
N GLU A 290 39.16 5.47 23.51
CA GLU A 290 38.02 6.30 23.88
C GLU A 290 37.37 6.87 22.60
N ASP A 291 36.19 6.37 22.28
CA ASP A 291 35.41 6.82 21.12
C ASP A 291 34.26 7.74 21.56
N PHE A 292 34.19 8.93 20.96
CA PHE A 292 33.14 9.91 21.26
C PHE A 292 32.12 9.96 20.13
N ASN A 293 30.90 9.53 20.44
CA ASN A 293 29.79 9.65 19.51
C ASN A 293 29.09 11.01 19.69
N ALA A 294 29.32 11.91 18.74
CA ALA A 294 28.77 13.27 18.77
C ALA A 294 27.24 13.32 18.65
N GLN A 295 26.60 12.29 18.09
CA GLN A 295 25.15 12.20 17.92
C GLN A 295 24.46 11.70 19.19
N SER A 296 25.03 10.69 19.86
CA SER A 296 24.49 10.16 21.12
C SER A 296 24.90 10.97 22.35
N GLN A 297 25.95 11.80 22.26
CA GLN A 297 26.54 12.56 23.37
C GLN A 297 27.15 11.69 24.48
N TYR A 298 27.55 10.45 24.15
CA TYR A 298 28.28 9.56 25.05
C TYR A 298 29.69 9.28 24.52
N ALA A 299 30.63 9.09 25.44
CA ALA A 299 31.94 8.52 25.17
C ALA A 299 31.95 7.05 25.60
N TYR A 300 32.58 6.17 24.83
CA TYR A 300 32.68 4.73 25.08
C TYR A 300 34.13 4.28 25.12
N CYS A 301 34.47 3.37 26.03
CA CYS A 301 35.75 2.68 26.02
C CYS A 301 35.63 1.41 25.17
N ARG A 302 36.21 1.42 23.96
CA ARG A 302 36.18 0.32 22.98
C ARG A 302 37.49 -0.46 23.03
N VAL A 303 37.42 -1.77 23.23
CA VAL A 303 38.59 -2.67 23.31
C VAL A 303 38.56 -3.68 22.16
N ASN A 304 39.69 -3.88 21.51
CA ASN A 304 39.81 -4.79 20.37
C ASN A 304 39.97 -6.24 20.82
N MET A 305 39.28 -7.16 20.14
CA MET A 305 39.39 -8.60 20.29
C MET A 305 39.52 -9.25 18.91
N THR A 306 40.33 -10.30 18.80
CA THR A 306 40.60 -10.98 17.53
C THR A 306 40.27 -12.47 17.60
N VAL A 307 39.64 -12.98 16.54
CA VAL A 307 39.39 -14.40 16.31
C VAL A 307 40.08 -14.87 15.03
N HIS A 308 40.41 -16.15 14.95
CA HIS A 308 41.25 -16.71 13.90
C HIS A 308 40.62 -17.89 13.16
N ASN A 309 41.08 -18.13 11.93
CA ASN A 309 40.72 -19.28 11.11
C ASN A 309 39.20 -19.44 10.96
N LEU A 310 38.55 -18.52 10.25
CA LEU A 310 37.12 -18.61 9.94
C LEU A 310 36.91 -19.12 8.52
N THR A 311 35.80 -19.80 8.29
CA THR A 311 35.40 -20.28 6.96
C THR A 311 34.02 -19.74 6.60
N VAL A 312 33.89 -19.11 5.44
CA VAL A 312 32.60 -18.57 4.97
C VAL A 312 31.66 -19.73 4.67
N ALA A 313 30.62 -19.90 5.49
CA ALA A 313 29.65 -20.98 5.35
C ALA A 313 28.46 -20.56 4.46
N ALA A 314 28.03 -19.31 4.59
CA ALA A 314 26.93 -18.77 3.81
C ALA A 314 27.04 -17.24 3.68
N VAL A 315 26.35 -16.71 2.68
CA VAL A 315 26.13 -15.27 2.49
C VAL A 315 24.63 -15.05 2.39
N TYR A 316 24.10 -14.14 3.20
CA TYR A 316 22.67 -13.90 3.30
C TYR A 316 22.27 -12.54 2.71
N GLN A 317 21.04 -12.43 2.25
CA GLN A 317 20.45 -11.20 1.77
C GLN A 317 20.18 -10.27 2.95
N GLU A 318 20.78 -9.09 2.90
CA GLU A 318 20.52 -8.05 3.90
C GLU A 318 19.05 -7.62 3.86
N GLY A 319 18.46 -7.50 5.05
CA GLY A 319 17.12 -6.98 5.21
C GLY A 319 17.11 -5.45 5.26
N GLY A 320 15.92 -4.87 5.25
CA GLY A 320 15.73 -3.45 5.57
C GLY A 320 15.97 -3.15 7.06
N ALA A 321 15.74 -1.90 7.45
CA ALA A 321 15.80 -1.51 8.86
C ALA A 321 14.70 -2.24 9.67
N GLY A 322 15.11 -3.11 10.59
CA GLY A 322 14.22 -3.90 11.47
C GLY A 322 14.05 -3.27 12.85
N ASN A 323 13.82 -4.09 13.88
CA ASN A 323 13.81 -3.62 15.26
C ASN A 323 15.22 -3.09 15.68
N PRO A 324 15.33 -1.83 16.18
CA PRO A 324 16.62 -1.23 16.53
C PRO A 324 17.26 -1.83 17.79
N THR A 325 16.57 -2.70 18.52
CA THR A 325 17.07 -3.35 19.74
C THR A 325 18.24 -4.26 19.43
N LEU A 326 18.21 -5.00 18.33
CA LEU A 326 19.31 -5.88 17.93
C LEU A 326 20.23 -5.27 16.86
N LEU A 327 19.81 -4.15 16.25
CA LEU A 327 20.46 -3.51 15.10
C LEU A 327 20.46 -4.40 13.85
N PHE A 328 20.79 -3.81 12.70
CA PHE A 328 20.53 -4.39 11.38
C PHE A 328 21.74 -5.15 10.84
N ASN A 329 21.46 -6.19 10.05
CA ASN A 329 22.42 -6.85 9.15
C ASN A 329 23.80 -7.17 9.76
N PRO A 330 23.88 -7.96 10.85
CA PRO A 330 25.13 -8.29 11.51
C PRO A 330 25.98 -9.29 10.70
N VAL A 331 27.29 -9.29 10.94
CA VAL A 331 28.15 -10.43 10.66
C VAL A 331 27.88 -11.51 11.71
N MET A 332 27.65 -12.75 11.29
CA MET A 332 27.26 -13.84 12.20
C MET A 332 28.38 -14.88 12.26
N VAL A 333 28.82 -15.26 13.46
CA VAL A 333 29.96 -16.19 13.65
C VAL A 333 29.63 -17.22 14.73
N SER A 334 30.12 -18.46 14.61
CA SER A 334 30.00 -19.44 15.69
C SER A 334 30.83 -19.03 16.91
N ASP A 335 30.27 -19.08 18.12
CA ASP A 335 30.97 -18.73 19.35
C ASP A 335 32.12 -19.69 19.70
N ALA A 336 32.17 -20.88 19.08
CA ALA A 336 33.25 -21.86 19.20
C ALA A 336 34.61 -21.32 18.71
N VAL A 337 34.61 -20.15 18.05
CA VAL A 337 35.83 -19.47 17.66
C VAL A 337 36.51 -18.75 18.82
N LEU A 338 35.78 -18.46 19.90
CA LEU A 338 36.24 -17.77 21.10
C LEU A 338 36.95 -18.73 22.07
N SER A 339 37.96 -18.24 22.77
CA SER A 339 38.50 -18.94 23.95
C SER A 339 37.62 -18.75 25.18
N ASP A 340 37.76 -19.63 26.18
CA ASP A 340 37.03 -19.51 27.46
C ASP A 340 37.30 -18.15 28.15
N GLU A 341 38.52 -17.61 28.00
CA GLU A 341 38.88 -16.28 28.52
C GLU A 341 38.15 -15.16 27.78
N GLN A 342 38.02 -15.27 26.45
CA GLN A 342 37.26 -14.30 25.64
C GLN A 342 35.76 -14.34 25.97
N LYS A 343 35.18 -15.54 26.13
CA LYS A 343 33.78 -15.70 26.57
C LYS A 343 33.55 -15.06 27.93
N LEU A 344 34.44 -15.29 28.89
CA LEU A 344 34.39 -14.68 30.22
C LEU A 344 34.41 -13.15 30.15
N ILE A 345 35.31 -12.55 29.36
CA ILE A 345 35.41 -11.10 29.19
C ILE A 345 34.11 -10.52 28.62
N LEU A 346 33.50 -11.17 27.62
CA LEU A 346 32.25 -10.71 27.03
C LEU A 346 31.07 -10.81 28.03
N MET A 347 31.02 -11.87 28.84
CA MET A 347 30.02 -12.01 29.92
C MET A 347 30.17 -10.94 31.01
N ASP A 348 31.41 -10.67 31.44
CA ASP A 348 31.70 -9.66 32.48
C ASP A 348 31.32 -8.24 32.03
N ASN A 349 31.43 -7.95 30.73
CA ASN A 349 31.06 -6.66 30.13
C ASN A 349 29.64 -6.62 29.53
N ASP A 350 28.78 -7.57 29.95
CA ASP A 350 27.34 -7.60 29.64
C ASP A 350 26.99 -7.80 28.15
N HIS A 351 27.90 -8.37 27.36
CA HIS A 351 27.68 -8.61 25.92
C HIS A 351 26.99 -9.95 25.60
N GLY A 352 26.74 -10.80 26.61
CA GLY A 352 26.05 -12.09 26.43
C GLY A 352 24.57 -12.01 26.81
N TYR A 353 23.68 -12.34 25.88
CA TYR A 353 22.23 -12.37 26.07
C TYR A 353 21.64 -13.65 25.47
N LEU A 354 20.42 -14.03 25.88
CA LEU A 354 19.72 -15.17 25.27
C LEU A 354 18.73 -14.64 24.24
N GLY A 355 18.82 -15.16 23.02
CA GLY A 355 17.83 -14.94 21.97
C GLY A 355 16.76 -16.02 22.04
N LEU A 356 15.50 -15.62 22.10
CA LEU A 356 14.35 -16.52 22.17
C LEU A 356 13.52 -16.46 20.88
N ALA A 357 13.05 -17.62 20.44
CA ALA A 357 11.96 -17.75 19.49
C ALA A 357 10.67 -18.04 20.25
N VAL A 358 9.68 -17.17 20.10
CA VAL A 358 8.33 -17.38 20.63
C VAL A 358 7.58 -18.28 19.65
N ASP A 359 6.79 -19.23 20.17
CA ASP A 359 5.86 -19.98 19.33
C ASP A 359 4.77 -19.03 18.82
N ARG A 360 4.94 -18.57 17.57
CA ARG A 360 4.03 -17.63 16.91
C ARG A 360 2.61 -18.19 16.73
N ASN A 361 2.39 -19.50 16.91
CA ASN A 361 1.04 -20.08 16.93
C ASN A 361 0.26 -19.76 18.21
N GLN A 362 0.97 -19.50 19.31
CA GLN A 362 0.37 -19.10 20.59
C GLN A 362 0.07 -17.59 20.63
N LEU A 363 0.80 -16.80 19.85
CA LEU A 363 0.62 -15.35 19.78
C LEU A 363 -0.80 -15.01 19.28
N PRO A 364 -1.60 -14.25 20.05
CA PRO A 364 -2.93 -13.86 19.62
C PRO A 364 -2.89 -13.00 18.34
N THR A 365 -3.26 -13.58 17.20
CA THR A 365 -3.31 -12.86 15.91
C THR A 365 -4.64 -12.17 15.67
N THR A 366 -5.55 -12.12 16.65
CA THR A 366 -6.86 -11.47 16.52
C THR A 366 -6.74 -9.95 16.45
N SER A 367 -5.81 -9.36 17.21
CA SER A 367 -5.48 -7.94 17.12
C SER A 367 -4.09 -7.66 17.72
N THR A 368 -3.47 -6.55 17.30
CA THR A 368 -2.20 -6.10 17.88
C THR A 368 -2.30 -5.80 19.37
N ALA A 369 -3.47 -5.37 19.86
CA ALA A 369 -3.70 -5.11 21.28
C ALA A 369 -3.75 -6.40 22.11
N ASP A 370 -4.42 -7.45 21.60
CA ASP A 370 -4.46 -8.75 22.28
C ASP A 370 -3.06 -9.38 22.31
N ALA A 371 -2.28 -9.21 21.23
CA ALA A 371 -0.88 -9.63 21.19
C ALA A 371 -0.03 -8.89 22.23
N THR A 372 -0.14 -7.56 22.34
CA THR A 372 0.57 -6.77 23.36
C THR A 372 0.18 -7.20 24.78
N GLU A 373 -1.11 -7.39 25.08
CA GLU A 373 -1.55 -7.83 26.42
C GLU A 373 -0.99 -9.22 26.77
N TRP A 374 -0.90 -10.12 25.80
CA TRP A 374 -0.30 -11.44 25.99
C TRP A 374 1.22 -11.36 26.18
N LEU A 375 1.92 -10.52 25.42
CA LEU A 375 3.36 -10.30 25.55
C LEU A 375 3.72 -9.64 26.89
N ASP A 376 2.92 -8.68 27.36
CA ASP A 376 3.08 -8.06 28.67
C ASP A 376 2.91 -9.08 29.80
N ALA A 377 1.95 -10.01 29.66
CA ALA A 377 1.74 -11.09 30.61
C ALA A 377 2.90 -12.10 30.59
N LEU A 378 3.39 -12.47 29.40
CA LEU A 378 4.54 -13.35 29.23
C LEU A 378 5.81 -12.74 29.84
N LYS A 379 6.04 -11.44 29.62
CA LYS A 379 7.14 -10.69 30.26
C LYS A 379 7.08 -10.83 31.78
N ALA A 380 5.91 -10.57 32.38
CA ALA A 380 5.74 -10.65 33.83
C ALA A 380 5.95 -12.07 34.38
N ASP A 381 5.54 -13.10 33.65
CA ASP A 381 5.73 -14.50 34.05
C ASP A 381 7.20 -14.93 33.95
N VAL A 382 7.91 -14.50 32.89
CA VAL A 382 9.33 -14.77 32.69
C VAL A 382 10.18 -14.13 33.78
N GLU A 383 9.96 -12.85 34.08
CA GLU A 383 10.74 -12.11 35.08
C GLU A 383 10.44 -12.55 36.51
N ALA A 384 9.26 -13.12 36.76
CA ALA A 384 8.93 -13.75 38.04
C ALA A 384 9.51 -15.17 38.19
N GLY A 385 9.93 -15.80 37.08
CA GLY A 385 10.44 -17.16 37.02
C GLY A 385 11.79 -17.33 37.73
N ASN A 386 12.03 -18.53 38.24
CA ASN A 386 13.35 -18.92 38.75
C ASN A 386 13.81 -20.21 38.06
N TYR A 387 14.70 -20.04 37.07
CA TYR A 387 15.12 -21.10 36.16
C TYR A 387 16.36 -21.85 36.65
N THR A 388 17.16 -21.25 37.54
CA THR A 388 18.41 -21.86 38.02
C THR A 388 18.48 -21.88 39.54
N THR A 389 19.13 -22.89 40.10
CA THR A 389 19.43 -22.93 41.55
C THR A 389 20.35 -21.79 42.01
N ALA A 390 20.97 -21.05 41.07
CA ALA A 390 21.84 -19.90 41.32
C ALA A 390 21.08 -18.59 41.56
N GLY A 391 19.76 -18.54 41.33
CA GLY A 391 18.94 -17.34 41.56
C GLY A 391 19.31 -16.18 40.63
N ILE A 392 19.55 -16.49 39.35
CA ILE A 392 19.84 -15.50 38.32
C ILE A 392 18.58 -14.68 38.01
N LEU A 393 18.70 -13.36 37.96
CA LEU A 393 17.60 -12.44 37.65
C LEU A 393 17.71 -11.99 36.20
N VAL A 394 16.58 -11.96 35.50
CA VAL A 394 16.50 -11.67 34.07
C VAL A 394 15.61 -10.47 33.80
N GLU A 395 15.94 -9.74 32.73
CA GLU A 395 15.10 -8.73 32.10
C GLU A 395 14.65 -9.29 30.74
N TYR A 396 13.34 -9.32 30.51
CA TYR A 396 12.77 -9.80 29.25
C TYR A 396 12.44 -8.60 28.35
N ASN A 397 13.23 -8.45 27.28
CA ASN A 397 13.01 -7.46 26.24
C ASN A 397 12.24 -8.09 25.08
N ASP A 398 10.96 -7.79 25.00
CA ASP A 398 10.11 -8.22 23.88
C ASP A 398 10.40 -7.39 22.62
N LEU A 399 10.85 -8.06 21.57
CA LEU A 399 11.10 -7.43 20.28
C LEU A 399 9.82 -7.28 19.46
N ILE A 400 8.83 -8.15 19.69
CA ILE A 400 7.53 -8.10 19.01
C ILE A 400 6.75 -6.84 19.43
N SER A 401 6.72 -6.47 20.71
CA SER A 401 6.02 -5.26 21.17
C SER A 401 6.60 -3.96 20.59
N GLY A 402 7.92 -3.90 20.41
CA GLY A 402 8.57 -2.79 19.70
C GLY A 402 8.07 -2.67 18.27
N THR A 403 8.03 -3.79 17.55
CA THR A 403 7.46 -3.90 16.21
C THR A 403 5.99 -3.48 16.21
N ILE A 404 5.14 -4.05 17.07
CA ILE A 404 3.71 -3.70 17.19
C ILE A 404 3.49 -2.19 17.40
N THR A 405 4.33 -1.52 18.19
CA THR A 405 4.21 -0.09 18.43
C THR A 405 4.47 0.72 17.16
N PHE A 406 5.54 0.41 16.43
CA PHE A 406 5.81 0.99 15.13
C PHE A 406 4.67 0.70 14.14
N LEU A 407 4.19 -0.55 14.10
CA LEU A 407 3.08 -0.97 13.26
C LEU A 407 1.81 -0.17 13.54
N ASN A 408 1.45 0.06 14.80
CA ASN A 408 0.24 0.78 15.16
C ASN A 408 0.27 2.24 14.67
N ILE A 409 1.45 2.89 14.66
CA ILE A 409 1.61 4.23 14.10
C ILE A 409 1.45 4.18 12.58
N PHE A 410 2.16 3.27 11.93
CA PHE A 410 2.16 3.11 10.48
C PHE A 410 0.77 2.72 9.92
N LEU A 411 0.16 1.69 10.50
CA LEU A 411 -1.20 1.25 10.21
C LEU A 411 -2.22 2.35 10.53
N GLY A 412 -2.00 3.17 11.54
CA GLY A 412 -2.84 4.32 11.82
C GLY A 412 -2.89 5.30 10.64
N ILE A 413 -1.75 5.57 10.01
CA ILE A 413 -1.65 6.45 8.83
C ILE A 413 -2.35 5.80 7.62
N ILE A 414 -2.08 4.52 7.35
CA ILE A 414 -2.69 3.77 6.25
C ILE A 414 -4.21 3.66 6.43
N GLN A 415 -4.69 3.39 7.65
CA GLN A 415 -6.12 3.34 7.92
C GLN A 415 -6.80 4.69 7.67
N VAL A 416 -6.17 5.81 8.06
CA VAL A 416 -6.70 7.14 7.75
C VAL A 416 -6.80 7.34 6.24
N PHE A 417 -5.78 6.95 5.50
CA PHE A 417 -5.77 6.98 4.04
C PHE A 417 -6.91 6.15 3.43
N ASP A 418 -7.05 4.89 3.84
CA ASP A 418 -8.11 3.98 3.38
C ASP A 418 -9.51 4.51 3.69
N TYR A 419 -9.69 5.06 4.90
CA TYR A 419 -10.96 5.66 5.30
C TYR A 419 -11.33 6.86 4.44
N VAL A 420 -10.34 7.69 4.11
CA VAL A 420 -10.52 8.84 3.23
C VAL A 420 -10.88 8.39 1.81
N LEU A 421 -10.18 7.39 1.28
CA LEU A 421 -10.44 6.79 -0.03
C LEU A 421 -11.88 6.23 -0.12
N MET A 422 -12.45 5.76 0.99
CA MET A 422 -13.80 5.17 1.07
C MET A 422 -14.94 6.17 1.31
N ILE A 423 -14.66 7.44 1.61
CA ILE A 423 -15.69 8.48 1.78
C ILE A 423 -16.72 8.51 0.61
N PRO A 424 -16.31 8.40 -0.67
CA PRO A 424 -17.24 8.52 -1.78
C PRO A 424 -18.31 7.43 -1.77
N ILE A 425 -17.90 6.18 -1.53
CA ILE A 425 -18.83 5.07 -1.54
C ILE A 425 -19.76 5.06 -0.32
N VAL A 426 -19.29 5.57 0.83
CA VAL A 426 -20.12 5.76 2.03
C VAL A 426 -21.20 6.82 1.77
N VAL A 427 -20.83 7.97 1.21
CA VAL A 427 -21.78 9.05 0.88
C VAL A 427 -22.78 8.62 -0.21
N LEU A 428 -22.34 7.84 -1.20
CA LEU A 428 -23.23 7.22 -2.18
C LEU A 428 -24.26 6.31 -1.49
N SER A 429 -23.81 5.45 -0.57
CA SER A 429 -24.69 4.51 0.14
C SER A 429 -25.76 5.23 0.96
N PHE A 430 -25.37 6.31 1.66
CA PHE A 430 -26.34 7.16 2.37
C PHE A 430 -27.30 7.89 1.44
N SER A 431 -26.83 8.34 0.27
CA SER A 431 -27.68 8.97 -0.73
C SER A 431 -28.77 8.00 -1.19
N VAL A 432 -28.38 6.79 -1.59
CA VAL A 432 -29.32 5.72 -2.01
C VAL A 432 -30.33 5.41 -0.91
N LEU A 433 -29.90 5.33 0.35
CA LEU A 433 -30.76 5.13 1.51
C LEU A 433 -31.82 6.23 1.66
N ILE A 434 -31.41 7.50 1.60
CA ILE A 434 -32.32 8.64 1.74
C ILE A 434 -33.37 8.61 0.62
N TYR A 435 -32.97 8.31 -0.61
CA TYR A 435 -33.91 8.22 -1.73
C TYR A 435 -34.85 7.04 -1.61
N GLY A 436 -34.37 5.87 -1.19
CA GLY A 436 -35.20 4.70 -0.93
C GLY A 436 -36.29 4.96 0.11
N LEU A 437 -35.96 5.72 1.16
CA LEU A 437 -36.92 6.15 2.18
C LEU A 437 -38.01 7.07 1.59
N VAL A 438 -37.64 8.08 0.81
CA VAL A 438 -38.59 9.01 0.19
C VAL A 438 -39.54 8.25 -0.75
N LEU A 439 -39.02 7.36 -1.58
CA LEU A 439 -39.84 6.54 -2.48
C LEU A 439 -40.81 5.64 -1.72
N SER A 440 -40.35 5.00 -0.64
CA SER A 440 -41.21 4.14 0.20
C SER A 440 -42.38 4.91 0.82
N LEU A 441 -42.17 6.18 1.20
CA LEU A 441 -43.23 7.06 1.71
C LEU A 441 -44.21 7.47 0.61
N GLU A 442 -43.71 7.87 -0.57
CA GLU A 442 -44.57 8.23 -1.71
C GLU A 442 -45.50 7.08 -2.11
N GLN A 443 -44.99 5.85 -2.16
CA GLN A 443 -45.77 4.66 -2.51
C GLN A 443 -46.79 4.25 -1.43
N ARG A 444 -46.77 4.85 -0.24
CA ARG A 444 -47.73 4.60 0.86
C ARG A 444 -48.76 5.70 1.03
N LYS A 445 -48.75 6.73 0.18
CA LYS A 445 -49.66 7.87 0.30
C LYS A 445 -51.12 7.42 0.47
N ARG A 446 -51.63 6.57 -0.44
CA ARG A 446 -53.01 6.06 -0.39
C ARG A 446 -53.32 5.26 0.88
N GLU A 447 -52.40 4.43 1.34
CA GLU A 447 -52.55 3.62 2.56
C GLU A 447 -52.65 4.50 3.81
N VAL A 448 -51.77 5.49 3.90
CA VAL A 448 -51.75 6.49 4.97
C VAL A 448 -53.03 7.33 4.97
N SER A 449 -53.49 7.79 3.80
CA SER A 449 -54.74 8.55 3.69
C SER A 449 -55.95 7.69 4.13
N ILE A 450 -56.01 6.40 3.77
CA ILE A 450 -57.08 5.48 4.21
C ILE A 450 -57.08 5.32 5.73
N HIS A 451 -55.92 5.06 6.33
CA HIS A 451 -55.82 4.91 7.78
C HIS A 451 -56.20 6.19 8.52
N ARG A 452 -55.91 7.37 7.96
CA ARG A 452 -56.39 8.65 8.50
C ARG A 452 -57.90 8.80 8.44
N VAL A 453 -58.54 8.40 7.34
CA VAL A 453 -60.01 8.41 7.20
C VAL A 453 -60.67 7.48 8.22
N ILE A 454 -60.02 6.36 8.58
CA ILE A 454 -60.48 5.40 9.59
C ILE A 454 -60.24 5.90 11.04
N GLY A 455 -59.58 7.05 11.22
CA GLY A 455 -59.30 7.65 12.54
C GLY A 455 -57.88 7.41 13.08
N GLY A 456 -56.94 6.98 12.24
CA GLY A 456 -55.53 6.81 12.60
C GLY A 456 -54.83 8.13 12.91
N THR A 457 -54.21 8.22 14.10
CA THR A 457 -53.43 9.39 14.52
C THR A 457 -52.04 9.43 13.85
N GLU A 458 -51.43 10.63 13.77
CA GLU A 458 -50.05 10.81 13.27
C GLU A 458 -49.05 9.91 14.03
N ARG A 459 -49.22 9.75 15.35
CA ARG A 459 -48.35 8.90 16.17
C ARG A 459 -48.46 7.42 15.85
N THR A 460 -49.69 6.92 15.64
CA THR A 460 -49.91 5.52 15.28
C THR A 460 -49.35 5.21 13.91
N LEU A 461 -49.50 6.13 12.95
CA LEU A 461 -48.96 6.00 11.60
C LEU A 461 -47.43 6.06 11.57
N THR A 462 -46.86 7.03 12.29
CA THR A 462 -45.41 7.14 12.45
C THR A 462 -44.85 5.89 13.13
N GLY A 463 -45.51 5.39 14.18
CA GLY A 463 -45.07 4.18 14.88
C GLY A 463 -45.05 2.92 13.98
N LEU A 464 -46.08 2.75 13.13
CA LEU A 464 -46.16 1.63 12.19
C LEU A 464 -45.07 1.70 11.13
N ILE A 465 -44.88 2.87 10.50
CA ILE A 465 -43.85 3.08 9.46
C ILE A 465 -42.45 2.91 10.06
N MET A 466 -42.19 3.47 11.25
CA MET A 466 -40.90 3.36 11.92
C MET A 466 -40.57 1.92 12.32
N LEU A 467 -41.55 1.13 12.73
CA LEU A 467 -41.35 -0.28 13.05
C LEU A 467 -40.99 -1.09 11.80
N GLU A 468 -41.64 -0.82 10.67
CA GLU A 468 -41.32 -1.48 9.41
C GLU A 468 -39.92 -1.11 8.90
N LEU A 469 -39.57 0.19 8.98
CA LEU A 469 -38.21 0.66 8.67
C LEU A 469 -37.16 0.02 9.60
N ALA A 470 -37.48 -0.16 10.88
CA ALA A 470 -36.56 -0.79 11.83
C ALA A 470 -36.30 -2.27 11.48
N VAL A 471 -37.36 -3.05 11.21
CA VAL A 471 -37.23 -4.47 10.86
C VAL A 471 -36.44 -4.65 9.56
N THR A 472 -36.76 -3.83 8.55
CA THR A 472 -36.10 -3.90 7.24
C THR A 472 -34.64 -3.44 7.30
N SER A 473 -34.34 -2.37 8.04
CA SER A 473 -32.97 -1.88 8.22
C SER A 473 -32.12 -2.84 9.05
N LEU A 474 -32.67 -3.46 10.11
CA LEU A 474 -31.95 -4.45 10.90
C LEU A 474 -31.60 -5.69 10.07
N PHE A 475 -32.54 -6.17 9.25
CA PHE A 475 -32.29 -7.29 8.35
C PHE A 475 -31.26 -6.95 7.27
N ALA A 476 -31.35 -5.75 6.68
CA ALA A 476 -30.38 -5.27 5.69
C ALA A 476 -28.97 -5.10 6.27
N TRP A 477 -28.86 -4.55 7.48
CA TRP A 477 -27.60 -4.48 8.23
C TRP A 477 -27.02 -5.86 8.46
N PHE A 478 -27.81 -6.83 8.95
CA PHE A 478 -27.32 -8.17 9.21
C PHE A 478 -26.74 -8.83 7.94
N VAL A 479 -27.47 -8.76 6.82
CA VAL A 479 -27.00 -9.31 5.54
C VAL A 479 -25.74 -8.58 5.05
N GLY A 480 -25.71 -7.25 5.16
CA GLY A 480 -24.54 -6.45 4.75
C GLY A 480 -23.31 -6.73 5.60
N TYR A 481 -23.47 -6.78 6.91
CA TYR A 481 -22.43 -7.13 7.88
C TYR A 481 -21.86 -8.53 7.66
N THR A 482 -22.72 -9.54 7.49
CA THR A 482 -22.26 -10.92 7.24
C THR A 482 -21.52 -11.02 5.91
N LEU A 483 -22.03 -10.40 4.84
CA LEU A 483 -21.35 -10.41 3.55
C LEU A 483 -20.01 -9.66 3.61
N ALA A 484 -19.94 -8.57 4.38
CA ALA A 484 -18.71 -7.83 4.60
C ALA A 484 -17.62 -8.73 5.19
N LEU A 485 -17.89 -9.39 6.32
CA LEU A 485 -16.92 -10.28 6.96
C LEU A 485 -16.48 -11.44 6.04
N LEU A 486 -17.40 -11.99 5.24
CA LEU A 486 -17.06 -13.04 4.27
C LEU A 486 -16.23 -12.52 3.09
N SER A 487 -16.38 -11.24 2.73
CA SER A 487 -15.66 -10.63 1.61
C SER A 487 -14.24 -10.18 1.95
N VAL A 488 -13.95 -9.86 3.22
CA VAL A 488 -12.67 -9.23 3.60
C VAL A 488 -11.46 -10.12 3.30
N PRO A 489 -11.45 -11.44 3.59
CA PRO A 489 -10.32 -12.29 3.23
C PRO A 489 -10.01 -12.25 1.73
N LEU A 490 -11.05 -12.29 0.89
CA LEU A 490 -10.89 -12.16 -0.55
C LEU A 490 -10.30 -10.80 -0.96
N VAL A 491 -10.66 -9.72 -0.26
CA VAL A 491 -10.13 -8.38 -0.55
C VAL A 491 -8.68 -8.23 -0.09
N LEU A 492 -8.26 -8.94 0.96
CA LEU A 492 -6.88 -8.96 1.45
C LEU A 492 -5.95 -9.78 0.56
N ASP A 493 -6.49 -10.78 -0.14
CA ASP A 493 -5.77 -11.56 -1.17
C ASP A 493 -5.57 -10.77 -2.49
N ALA A 494 -5.94 -9.48 -2.54
CA ALA A 494 -5.75 -8.67 -3.74
C ALA A 494 -4.28 -8.27 -3.92
N VAL A 495 -3.66 -8.78 -4.98
CA VAL A 495 -2.28 -8.46 -5.40
C VAL A 495 -2.24 -7.41 -6.53
N GLY A 496 -3.39 -7.09 -7.10
CA GLY A 496 -3.56 -6.07 -8.13
C GLY A 496 -5.03 -5.70 -8.30
N PHE A 497 -5.34 -4.78 -9.23
CA PHE A 497 -6.74 -4.45 -9.49
C PHE A 497 -7.48 -5.64 -10.11
N MET A 498 -8.52 -6.13 -9.43
CA MET A 498 -9.29 -7.32 -9.81
C MET A 498 -8.45 -8.61 -9.97
N SER A 499 -7.24 -8.64 -9.40
CA SER A 499 -6.35 -9.80 -9.36
C SER A 499 -6.20 -10.29 -7.92
N PHE A 500 -6.51 -11.57 -7.68
CA PHE A 500 -6.55 -12.15 -6.34
C PHE A 500 -5.69 -13.40 -6.27
N ARG A 501 -4.73 -13.43 -5.34
CA ARG A 501 -3.87 -14.58 -5.06
C ARG A 501 -3.76 -14.77 -3.54
N SER A 502 -3.92 -16.02 -3.10
CA SER A 502 -3.79 -16.35 -1.68
C SER A 502 -2.36 -16.12 -1.19
N GLY A 503 -2.22 -15.33 -0.13
CA GLY A 503 -0.93 -14.99 0.48
C GLY A 503 -0.33 -16.07 1.39
N GLY A 504 -0.97 -17.25 1.51
CA GLY A 504 -0.57 -18.33 2.43
C GLY A 504 -0.76 -18.01 3.92
N ILE A 505 -1.25 -16.82 4.24
CA ILE A 505 -1.50 -16.31 5.60
C ILE A 505 -3.01 -16.39 5.87
N GLU A 506 -3.41 -17.13 6.92
CA GLU A 506 -4.82 -17.21 7.33
C GLU A 506 -5.22 -15.97 8.12
N ILE A 507 -6.02 -15.09 7.50
CA ILE A 507 -6.52 -13.87 8.14
C ILE A 507 -8.00 -14.05 8.48
N ASN A 508 -8.33 -13.91 9.75
CA ASN A 508 -9.70 -14.01 10.27
C ASN A 508 -10.11 -12.67 10.88
N PRO A 509 -10.50 -11.68 10.06
CA PRO A 509 -10.83 -10.35 10.54
C PRO A 509 -12.13 -10.41 11.36
N THR A 510 -12.04 -10.05 12.64
CA THR A 510 -13.21 -9.94 13.51
C THR A 510 -13.43 -8.48 13.91
N LEU A 511 -14.69 -8.06 13.96
CA LEU A 511 -15.06 -6.73 14.42
C LEU A 511 -15.40 -6.78 15.90
N SER A 512 -14.83 -5.85 16.67
CA SER A 512 -15.17 -5.69 18.08
C SER A 512 -16.67 -5.38 18.25
N PHE A 513 -17.19 -5.65 19.45
CA PHE A 513 -18.57 -5.27 19.79
C PHE A 513 -18.79 -3.75 19.62
N GLY A 514 -17.79 -2.94 19.97
CA GLY A 514 -17.82 -1.49 19.82
C GLY A 514 -17.96 -1.06 18.36
N SER A 515 -17.13 -1.62 17.48
CA SER A 515 -17.17 -1.35 16.03
C SER A 515 -18.50 -1.81 15.42
N THR A 516 -18.97 -3.01 15.78
CA THR A 516 -20.26 -3.55 15.33
C THR A 516 -21.42 -2.66 15.77
N PHE A 517 -21.44 -2.24 17.03
CA PHE A 517 -22.45 -1.32 17.55
C PHE A 517 -22.41 0.04 16.85
N PHE A 518 -21.21 0.55 16.56
CA PHE A 518 -21.03 1.77 15.79
C PHE A 518 -21.62 1.65 14.38
N VAL A 519 -21.38 0.55 13.67
CA VAL A 519 -21.97 0.30 12.34
C VAL A 519 -23.50 0.25 12.43
N VAL A 520 -24.08 -0.44 13.41
CA VAL A 520 -25.54 -0.48 13.62
C VAL A 520 -26.09 0.92 13.85
N LEU A 521 -25.44 1.69 14.74
CA LEU A 521 -25.84 3.07 15.05
C LEU A 521 -25.78 3.97 13.82
N LEU A 522 -24.73 3.84 13.02
CA LEU A 522 -24.48 4.69 11.86
C LEU A 522 -25.32 4.30 10.64
N THR A 523 -25.71 3.03 10.48
CA THR A 523 -26.54 2.60 9.34
C THR A 523 -28.03 2.57 9.71
N VAL A 524 -28.41 1.74 10.69
CA VAL A 524 -29.80 1.59 11.15
C VAL A 524 -30.24 2.84 11.91
N GLY A 525 -29.41 3.41 12.78
CA GLY A 525 -29.77 4.61 13.53
C GLY A 525 -30.00 5.81 12.61
N VAL A 526 -29.14 6.03 11.61
CA VAL A 526 -29.32 7.08 10.60
C VAL A 526 -30.57 6.84 9.75
N SER A 527 -30.82 5.60 9.31
CA SER A 527 -32.07 5.21 8.63
C SER A 527 -33.31 5.61 9.43
N LEU A 528 -33.33 5.31 10.73
CA LEU A 528 -34.45 5.62 11.61
C LEU A 528 -34.57 7.12 11.89
N LEU A 529 -33.45 7.83 12.05
CA LEU A 529 -33.45 9.28 12.27
C LEU A 529 -34.03 10.02 11.06
N PHE A 530 -33.53 9.73 9.85
CA PHE A 530 -34.05 10.33 8.63
C PHE A 530 -35.46 9.85 8.31
N GLY A 531 -35.75 8.56 8.47
CA GLY A 531 -37.08 7.97 8.30
C GLY A 531 -38.11 8.67 9.17
N ARG A 532 -37.76 8.97 10.43
CA ARG A 532 -38.64 9.71 11.35
C ARG A 532 -38.88 11.15 10.88
N SER A 533 -37.83 11.86 10.50
CA SER A 533 -37.97 13.25 10.01
C SER A 533 -38.88 13.29 8.79
N ARG A 534 -38.58 12.48 7.77
CA ARG A 534 -39.31 12.46 6.50
C ARG A 534 -40.76 11.98 6.66
N THR A 535 -41.00 10.97 7.49
CA THR A 535 -42.37 10.49 7.77
C THR A 535 -43.21 11.58 8.42
N ARG A 536 -42.64 12.33 9.37
CA ARG A 536 -43.33 13.44 10.03
C ARG A 536 -43.66 14.56 9.03
N ASP A 537 -42.70 14.95 8.21
CA ASP A 537 -42.91 15.99 7.19
C ASP A 537 -43.99 15.57 6.19
N PHE A 538 -43.95 14.31 5.74
CA PHE A 538 -44.94 13.72 4.85
C PHE A 538 -46.35 13.74 5.44
N LEU A 539 -46.50 13.37 6.70
CA LEU A 539 -47.79 13.36 7.40
C LEU A 539 -48.33 14.78 7.64
N ARG A 540 -47.47 15.80 7.77
CA ARG A 540 -47.89 17.20 7.97
C ARG A 540 -48.47 17.82 6.69
N ILE A 541 -47.90 17.51 5.52
CA ILE A 541 -48.28 18.11 4.22
C ILE A 541 -49.76 17.91 3.87
N GLU A 542 -50.35 16.76 4.19
CA GLU A 542 -51.79 16.49 3.95
C GLU A 542 -52.75 17.31 4.83
N ILE A 543 -52.31 17.87 5.97
CA ILE A 543 -53.18 18.65 6.87
C ILE A 543 -53.23 20.12 6.43
N ASP A 544 -52.12 20.66 5.94
CA ASP A 544 -52.02 22.07 5.53
C ASP A 544 -52.75 22.36 4.21
N GLU A 545 -52.83 21.38 3.30
CA GLU A 545 -53.55 21.51 2.01
C GLU A 545 -55.05 21.83 2.17
N GLY A 546 -55.62 21.60 3.36
CA GLY A 546 -57.00 21.94 3.71
C GLY A 546 -57.22 23.27 4.44
N VAL A 547 -56.20 23.91 5.04
CA VAL A 547 -56.42 25.06 5.97
C VAL A 547 -55.34 26.16 5.95
N ARG A 548 -54.08 25.90 5.54
CA ARG A 548 -53.01 26.91 5.65
C ARG A 548 -52.14 26.98 4.39
N LYS A 549 -51.80 28.21 4.01
CA LYS A 549 -50.91 28.54 2.88
C LYS A 549 -49.68 27.64 2.87
N VAL A 550 -49.44 27.04 1.71
CA VAL A 550 -48.25 26.32 1.25
C VAL A 550 -47.02 26.69 2.09
N SER A 551 -46.53 25.72 2.87
CA SER A 551 -45.23 25.79 3.54
C SER A 551 -44.16 26.24 2.54
N GLU A 552 -43.52 27.40 2.79
CA GLU A 552 -42.38 27.86 1.99
C GLU A 552 -41.21 26.89 2.18
N LYS A 553 -41.01 25.99 1.20
CA LYS A 553 -39.82 25.15 1.13
C LYS A 553 -38.63 26.07 0.83
N ARG A 554 -37.74 26.26 1.81
CA ARG A 554 -36.50 27.05 1.66
C ARG A 554 -35.71 26.54 0.47
N GLU A 555 -35.35 27.41 -0.47
CA GLU A 555 -34.56 27.02 -1.63
C GLU A 555 -33.16 26.53 -1.21
N PRO A 556 -32.66 25.42 -1.79
CA PRO A 556 -31.32 24.94 -1.49
C PRO A 556 -30.28 25.99 -1.90
N ARG A 557 -29.21 26.15 -1.11
CA ARG A 557 -28.12 27.10 -1.38
C ARG A 557 -27.24 26.63 -2.54
N THR A 558 -27.74 26.81 -3.76
CA THR A 558 -27.10 26.32 -5.00
C THR A 558 -25.69 26.88 -5.22
N TRP A 559 -25.40 28.07 -4.68
CA TRP A 559 -24.07 28.67 -4.75
C TRP A 559 -23.00 27.84 -4.02
N LEU A 560 -23.35 27.14 -2.93
CA LEU A 560 -22.41 26.26 -2.22
C LEU A 560 -21.96 25.10 -3.10
N HIS A 561 -22.87 24.55 -3.93
CA HIS A 561 -22.53 23.44 -4.83
C HIS A 561 -21.55 23.91 -5.90
N VAL A 562 -21.73 25.14 -6.40
CA VAL A 562 -20.85 25.75 -7.41
C VAL A 562 -19.48 26.08 -6.81
N VAL A 563 -19.43 26.59 -5.57
CA VAL A 563 -18.16 26.85 -4.88
C VAL A 563 -17.40 25.55 -4.62
N ALA A 564 -18.07 24.50 -4.12
CA ALA A 564 -17.46 23.19 -3.94
C ALA A 564 -16.92 22.63 -5.27
N PHE A 565 -17.72 22.69 -6.34
CA PHE A 565 -17.26 22.27 -7.66
C PHE A 565 -16.07 23.10 -8.17
N GLY A 566 -16.04 24.41 -7.90
CA GLY A 566 -14.93 25.29 -8.25
C GLY A 566 -13.62 24.95 -7.51
N ILE A 567 -13.69 24.68 -6.20
CA ILE A 567 -12.53 24.21 -5.42
C ILE A 567 -12.04 22.85 -5.93
N GLY A 568 -12.97 21.94 -6.21
CA GLY A 568 -12.63 20.64 -6.78
C GLY A 568 -11.99 20.74 -8.17
N LEU A 569 -12.48 21.65 -9.02
CA LEU A 569 -11.90 21.87 -10.34
C LEU A 569 -10.52 22.52 -10.26
N LEU A 570 -10.29 23.39 -9.26
CA LEU A 570 -8.96 23.91 -8.96
C LEU A 570 -8.00 22.78 -8.56
N ALA A 571 -8.43 21.84 -7.72
CA ALA A 571 -7.60 20.68 -7.34
C ALA A 571 -7.30 19.75 -8.52
N TYR A 572 -8.28 19.51 -9.40
CA TYR A 572 -8.06 18.80 -10.66
C TYR A 572 -7.00 19.50 -11.53
N LEU A 573 -7.11 20.82 -11.70
CA LEU A 573 -6.15 21.59 -12.48
C LEU A 573 -4.76 21.57 -11.84
N GLU A 574 -4.67 21.70 -10.52
CA GLU A 574 -3.40 21.62 -9.78
C GLU A 574 -2.70 20.27 -10.00
N SER A 575 -3.44 19.18 -9.78
CA SER A 575 -2.95 17.81 -9.98
C SER A 575 -2.51 17.58 -11.42
N TRP A 576 -3.32 18.02 -12.40
CA TRP A 576 -3.02 17.90 -13.82
C TRP A 576 -1.79 18.71 -14.25
N ILE A 577 -1.58 19.91 -13.69
CA ILE A 577 -0.39 20.71 -14.00
C ILE A 577 0.85 20.02 -13.43
N GLN A 578 0.80 19.55 -12.18
CA GLN A 578 1.91 18.86 -11.53
C GLN A 578 2.25 17.55 -12.24
N SER A 579 1.24 16.74 -12.61
CA SER A 579 1.44 15.45 -13.29
C SER A 579 2.06 15.59 -14.69
N ASN A 580 1.80 16.70 -15.39
CA ASN A 580 2.41 16.99 -16.70
C ASN A 580 3.71 17.79 -16.63
N GLY A 581 4.28 18.02 -15.44
CA GLY A 581 5.54 18.75 -15.26
C GLY A 581 5.44 20.28 -15.45
N GLY A 582 4.23 20.84 -15.40
CA GLY A 582 3.95 22.28 -15.51
C GLY A 582 3.02 22.65 -16.67
N TRP A 583 2.56 23.91 -16.68
CA TRP A 583 1.72 24.45 -17.76
C TRP A 583 1.96 25.95 -17.98
N GLY A 584 2.51 26.30 -19.14
CA GLY A 584 2.74 27.69 -19.52
C GLY A 584 3.71 28.41 -18.58
N SER A 585 3.21 29.33 -17.76
CA SER A 585 4.01 30.07 -16.76
C SER A 585 4.12 29.36 -15.41
N PHE A 586 3.40 28.26 -15.20
CA PHE A 586 3.45 27.47 -13.98
C PHE A 586 4.43 26.31 -14.18
N GLY A 587 5.41 26.18 -13.28
CA GLY A 587 6.38 25.08 -13.30
C GLY A 587 5.83 23.78 -12.74
N SER A 588 6.72 22.82 -12.48
CA SER A 588 6.40 21.52 -11.89
C SER A 588 5.73 21.60 -10.51
N ASP A 589 5.95 22.70 -9.78
CA ASP A 589 5.34 22.95 -8.46
C ASP A 589 3.83 23.25 -8.53
N GLY A 590 3.26 23.50 -9.72
CA GLY A 590 1.85 23.81 -9.90
C GLY A 590 1.48 25.30 -9.71
N ILE A 591 0.20 25.58 -9.44
CA ILE A 591 -0.33 26.93 -9.20
C ILE A 591 -0.06 27.34 -7.74
N ILE A 592 -0.06 26.39 -6.79
CA ILE A 592 0.11 26.64 -5.36
C ILE A 592 1.47 26.14 -4.90
N SER A 593 2.45 27.03 -4.84
CA SER A 593 3.81 26.70 -4.37
C SER A 593 3.93 26.44 -2.86
N ASN A 594 2.93 26.83 -2.06
CA ASN A 594 2.96 26.56 -0.62
C ASN A 594 2.57 25.10 -0.35
N PHE A 595 3.51 24.31 0.16
CA PHE A 595 3.31 22.89 0.47
C PHE A 595 2.03 22.60 1.27
N ILE A 596 1.75 23.35 2.35
CA ILE A 596 0.59 23.08 3.22
C ILE A 596 -0.72 23.33 2.48
N LEU A 597 -0.81 24.43 1.73
CA LEU A 597 -2.02 24.75 0.97
C LEU A 597 -2.21 23.80 -0.21
N ASN A 598 -1.12 23.43 -0.89
CA ASN A 598 -1.14 22.44 -1.96
C ASN A 598 -1.61 21.08 -1.42
N ALA A 599 -1.00 20.59 -0.34
CA ALA A 599 -1.37 19.33 0.30
C ALA A 599 -2.83 19.32 0.74
N LEU A 600 -3.34 20.42 1.34
CA LEU A 600 -4.75 20.50 1.74
C LEU A 600 -5.70 20.51 0.53
N LEU A 601 -5.33 21.19 -0.55
CA LEU A 601 -6.11 21.21 -1.79
C LEU A 601 -6.13 19.83 -2.45
N LEU A 602 -4.99 19.15 -2.58
CA LEU A 602 -4.91 17.81 -3.17
C LEU A 602 -5.57 16.75 -2.28
N LEU A 603 -5.56 16.94 -0.96
CA LEU A 603 -6.21 16.03 -0.01
C LEU A 603 -7.75 16.15 -0.06
N LEU A 604 -8.30 17.37 -0.01
CA LEU A 604 -9.75 17.58 0.11
C LEU A 604 -10.44 17.84 -1.25
N GLY A 605 -9.68 18.30 -2.23
CA GLY A 605 -10.13 18.68 -3.57
C GLY A 605 -10.89 17.59 -4.32
N PRO A 606 -10.41 16.32 -4.35
CA PRO A 606 -11.12 15.24 -5.04
C PRO A 606 -12.55 15.04 -4.52
N PHE A 607 -12.76 15.19 -3.20
CA PHE A 607 -14.08 15.07 -2.58
C PHE A 607 -14.99 16.26 -2.90
N PHE A 608 -14.45 17.48 -2.93
CA PHE A 608 -15.18 18.65 -3.38
C PHE A 608 -15.57 18.56 -4.86
N LEU A 609 -14.68 18.03 -5.70
CA LEU A 609 -14.93 17.78 -7.11
C LEU A 609 -16.02 16.74 -7.29
N TRP A 610 -15.96 15.64 -6.55
CA TRP A 610 -16.93 14.56 -6.62
C TRP A 610 -18.33 14.99 -6.17
N VAL A 611 -18.45 15.55 -4.96
CA VAL A 611 -19.74 15.98 -4.41
C VAL A 611 -20.29 17.20 -5.16
N GLY A 612 -19.46 18.23 -5.36
CA GLY A 612 -19.85 19.45 -6.08
C GLY A 612 -20.19 19.17 -7.53
N GLY A 613 -19.34 18.39 -8.21
CA GLY A 613 -19.52 17.99 -9.60
C GLY A 613 -20.79 17.18 -9.82
N ALA A 614 -21.06 16.17 -9.00
CA ALA A 614 -22.29 15.39 -9.14
C ALA A 614 -23.56 16.26 -8.95
N LEU A 615 -23.56 17.19 -7.99
CA LEU A 615 -24.69 18.07 -7.73
C LEU A 615 -24.93 19.13 -8.82
N VAL A 616 -23.86 19.64 -9.43
CA VAL A 616 -23.92 20.61 -10.53
C VAL A 616 -24.26 19.92 -11.86
N LEU A 617 -23.50 18.88 -12.22
CA LEU A 617 -23.68 18.10 -13.45
C LEU A 617 -24.99 17.31 -13.46
N GLY A 618 -25.52 16.91 -12.30
CA GLY A 618 -26.82 16.23 -12.19
C GLY A 618 -27.98 17.04 -12.77
N ARG A 619 -27.90 18.38 -12.66
CA ARG A 619 -28.88 19.28 -13.26
C ARG A 619 -28.80 19.30 -14.78
N ILE A 620 -27.58 19.16 -15.31
CA ILE A 620 -27.33 19.06 -16.74
C ILE A 620 -27.80 17.69 -17.26
N GLY A 621 -27.51 16.61 -16.53
CA GLY A 621 -27.99 15.26 -16.83
C GLY A 621 -29.52 15.18 -16.88
N ALA A 622 -30.21 15.87 -15.97
CA ALA A 622 -31.67 15.98 -15.96
C ALA A 622 -32.23 16.70 -17.21
N ALA A 623 -31.43 17.55 -17.87
CA ALA A 623 -31.78 18.19 -19.13
C ALA A 623 -31.49 17.30 -20.37
N GLY A 624 -31.13 16.03 -20.17
CA GLY A 624 -30.77 15.07 -21.22
C GLY A 624 -31.73 15.02 -22.42
N PRO A 625 -33.07 14.97 -22.24
CA PRO A 625 -34.00 14.96 -23.36
C PRO A 625 -33.90 16.23 -24.23
N ASN A 626 -33.67 17.39 -23.63
CA ASN A 626 -33.51 18.65 -24.38
C ASN A 626 -32.19 18.68 -25.16
N ILE A 627 -31.12 18.18 -24.54
CA ILE A 627 -29.79 18.08 -25.17
C ILE A 627 -29.84 17.12 -26.35
N LEU A 628 -30.38 15.92 -26.16
CA LEU A 628 -30.43 14.89 -27.20
C LEU A 628 -31.37 15.28 -28.34
N THR A 629 -32.49 15.95 -28.06
CA THR A 629 -33.40 16.46 -29.11
C THR A 629 -32.81 17.62 -29.89
N MET A 630 -31.95 18.44 -29.28
CA MET A 630 -31.17 19.46 -29.98
C MET A 630 -30.10 18.83 -30.88
N LEU A 631 -29.40 17.80 -30.40
CA LEU A 631 -28.35 17.11 -31.16
C LEU A 631 -28.89 16.24 -32.31
N LEU A 632 -29.96 15.48 -32.07
CA LEU A 632 -30.51 14.48 -32.99
C LEU A 632 -31.75 14.98 -33.76
N SER A 633 -31.93 16.29 -33.86
CA SER A 633 -33.10 16.90 -34.53
C SER A 633 -33.21 16.55 -36.01
N TRP A 634 -32.12 16.08 -36.64
CA TRP A 634 -32.09 15.63 -38.03
C TRP A 634 -32.78 14.28 -38.26
N SER A 635 -33.01 13.49 -37.20
CA SER A 635 -33.49 12.12 -37.36
C SER A 635 -35.02 12.07 -37.42
N PRO A 636 -35.63 11.38 -38.40
CA PRO A 636 -37.08 11.27 -38.52
C PRO A 636 -37.72 10.68 -37.24
N ALA A 637 -37.02 9.74 -36.60
CA ALA A 637 -37.45 9.08 -35.37
C ALA A 637 -37.63 10.02 -34.18
N VAL A 638 -36.87 11.12 -34.09
CA VAL A 638 -36.93 12.07 -32.96
C VAL A 638 -37.93 13.20 -33.22
N SER A 639 -38.21 13.50 -34.50
CA SER A 639 -39.15 14.57 -34.89
C SER A 639 -40.59 14.34 -34.42
N ASP A 640 -41.07 13.08 -34.46
CA ASP A 640 -42.40 12.68 -33.97
C ASP A 640 -42.49 12.71 -32.43
N ILE A 641 -41.37 12.45 -31.75
CA ILE A 641 -41.27 12.39 -30.28
C ILE A 641 -41.24 13.81 -29.70
N ARG A 642 -40.67 14.79 -30.42
CA ARG A 642 -40.55 16.20 -30.01
C ARG A 642 -41.87 16.85 -29.61
N ARG A 643 -42.98 16.45 -30.23
CA ARG A 643 -44.33 16.99 -29.96
C ARG A 643 -44.90 16.52 -28.61
N GLY A 644 -44.43 15.38 -28.10
CA GLY A 644 -44.83 14.80 -26.80
C GLY A 644 -43.97 15.25 -25.61
N LEU A 645 -42.76 15.77 -25.84
CA LEU A 645 -41.79 16.12 -24.78
C LEU A 645 -41.98 17.52 -24.16
N ARG A 646 -42.90 18.34 -24.68
CA ARG A 646 -43.08 19.75 -24.25
C ARG A 646 -43.56 19.96 -22.81
N GLY A 647 -43.90 18.90 -22.08
CA GLY A 647 -44.34 18.95 -20.68
C GLY A 647 -43.41 18.29 -19.67
N SER A 648 -42.29 17.67 -20.08
CA SER A 648 -41.53 16.76 -19.20
C SER A 648 -40.30 17.36 -18.52
N GLY A 649 -40.06 18.66 -18.70
CA GLY A 649 -38.90 19.35 -18.16
C GLY A 649 -38.93 19.50 -16.64
N SER A 650 -37.94 18.90 -15.96
CA SER A 650 -37.51 19.21 -14.59
C SER A 650 -38.48 18.82 -13.46
N SER A 651 -38.73 17.53 -13.26
CA SER A 651 -39.14 17.07 -11.93
C SER A 651 -37.91 16.98 -11.02
N GLU A 652 -38.04 17.44 -9.76
CA GLU A 652 -37.03 17.30 -8.71
C GLU A 652 -36.54 15.83 -8.57
N SER A 653 -37.41 14.87 -8.89
CA SER A 653 -37.12 13.43 -8.92
C SER A 653 -36.11 13.01 -9.99
N VAL A 654 -36.14 13.60 -11.19
CA VAL A 654 -35.21 13.28 -12.29
C VAL A 654 -33.80 13.81 -11.97
N ASN A 655 -33.69 15.03 -11.43
CA ASN A 655 -32.41 15.60 -11.03
C ASN A 655 -31.72 14.78 -9.93
N ARG A 656 -32.45 14.43 -8.88
CA ARG A 656 -31.95 13.58 -7.78
C ARG A 656 -31.35 12.27 -8.29
N LEU A 657 -31.97 11.71 -9.33
CA LEU A 657 -31.51 10.45 -9.89
C LEU A 657 -30.29 10.60 -10.80
N ALA A 658 -30.26 11.64 -11.64
CA ALA A 658 -29.09 11.95 -12.45
C ALA A 658 -27.85 12.09 -11.55
N VAL A 659 -28.00 12.73 -10.38
CA VAL A 659 -26.94 12.79 -9.35
C VAL A 659 -26.49 11.41 -8.90
N ILE A 660 -27.39 10.47 -8.56
CA ILE A 660 -27.00 9.11 -8.11
C ILE A 660 -26.22 8.39 -9.21
N MET A 661 -26.71 8.43 -10.46
CA MET A 661 -26.03 7.79 -11.60
C MET A 661 -24.66 8.40 -11.87
N LEU A 662 -24.52 9.72 -11.71
CA LEU A 662 -23.22 10.40 -11.78
C LEU A 662 -22.27 9.93 -10.69
N LEU A 663 -22.76 9.84 -9.45
CA LEU A 663 -21.95 9.39 -8.30
C LEU A 663 -21.49 7.94 -8.48
N THR A 664 -22.37 7.02 -8.92
CA THR A 664 -22.00 5.61 -9.11
C THR A 664 -20.99 5.44 -10.25
N LEU A 665 -21.25 6.04 -11.42
CA LEU A 665 -20.39 5.88 -12.58
C LEU A 665 -19.05 6.60 -12.45
N SER A 666 -19.02 7.74 -11.74
CA SER A 666 -17.76 8.41 -11.44
C SER A 666 -16.88 7.58 -10.51
N ILE A 667 -17.44 6.91 -9.49
CA ILE A 667 -16.69 5.99 -8.62
C ILE A 667 -16.17 4.78 -9.40
N VAL A 668 -17.01 4.17 -10.25
CA VAL A 668 -16.59 3.04 -11.09
C VAL A 668 -15.42 3.41 -12.00
N THR A 669 -15.50 4.59 -12.63
CA THR A 669 -14.44 5.09 -13.52
C THR A 669 -13.17 5.40 -12.74
N LEU A 670 -13.29 6.07 -11.59
CA LEU A 670 -12.18 6.35 -10.68
C LEU A 670 -11.46 5.07 -10.26
N ALA A 671 -12.21 4.09 -9.75
CA ALA A 671 -11.67 2.85 -9.21
C ALA A 671 -10.94 2.03 -10.28
N ALA A 672 -11.47 2.00 -11.50
CA ALA A 672 -10.81 1.36 -12.63
C ALA A 672 -9.51 2.08 -13.00
N VAL A 673 -9.54 3.39 -13.27
CA VAL A 673 -8.34 4.15 -13.67
C VAL A 673 -7.24 4.03 -12.61
N GLN A 674 -7.59 4.25 -11.34
CA GLN A 674 -6.62 4.20 -10.24
C GLN A 674 -6.13 2.78 -9.95
N GLY A 675 -6.98 1.77 -10.13
CA GLY A 675 -6.61 0.37 -9.95
C GLY A 675 -5.58 -0.08 -11.00
N TYR A 676 -5.88 0.13 -12.28
CA TYR A 676 -4.96 -0.20 -13.37
C TYR A 676 -3.65 0.60 -13.29
N THR A 677 -3.74 1.88 -12.93
CA THR A 677 -2.54 2.71 -12.71
C THR A 677 -1.64 2.12 -11.62
N GLY A 678 -2.22 1.61 -10.53
CA GLY A 678 -1.47 0.93 -9.47
C GLY A 678 -0.72 -0.29 -9.97
N THR A 679 -1.40 -1.20 -10.68
CA THR A 679 -0.78 -2.42 -11.22
C THR A 679 0.39 -2.11 -12.17
N VAL A 680 0.26 -1.10 -13.03
CA VAL A 680 1.36 -0.69 -13.93
C VAL A 680 2.53 -0.06 -13.17
N VAL A 681 2.27 0.65 -12.06
CA VAL A 681 3.35 1.15 -11.20
C VAL A 681 4.12 0.00 -10.55
N ASP A 682 3.43 -1.06 -10.13
CA ASP A 682 4.06 -2.25 -9.56
C ASP A 682 4.93 -2.97 -10.62
N GLU A 683 4.43 -3.14 -11.85
CA GLU A 683 5.21 -3.67 -12.99
C GLU A 683 6.47 -2.83 -13.27
N ARG A 684 6.33 -1.50 -13.36
CA ARG A 684 7.46 -0.59 -13.56
C ARG A 684 8.47 -0.64 -12.43
N THR A 685 8.01 -0.83 -11.20
CA THR A 685 8.89 -0.96 -10.02
C THR A 685 9.74 -2.21 -10.13
N THR A 686 9.15 -3.31 -10.55
CA THR A 686 9.91 -4.54 -10.83
C THR A 686 10.89 -4.35 -11.97
N SER A 687 10.45 -3.78 -13.10
CA SER A 687 11.35 -3.56 -14.24
C SER A 687 12.50 -2.62 -13.90
N ALA A 688 12.29 -1.63 -13.03
CA ALA A 688 13.36 -0.77 -12.53
C ALA A 688 14.36 -1.52 -11.65
N GLN A 689 13.87 -2.40 -10.76
CA GLN A 689 14.71 -3.16 -9.82
C GLN A 689 15.49 -4.31 -10.48
N THR A 690 14.82 -5.17 -11.24
CA THR A 690 15.42 -6.38 -11.85
C THR A 690 16.08 -6.07 -13.19
N GLY A 691 15.51 -5.14 -13.98
CA GLY A 691 16.08 -4.67 -15.24
C GLY A 691 15.79 -5.50 -16.48
N ALA A 692 15.75 -6.83 -16.36
CA ALA A 692 15.47 -7.78 -17.43
C ALA A 692 14.62 -8.94 -16.88
N ASP A 693 14.32 -9.95 -17.70
CA ASP A 693 13.68 -11.19 -17.21
C ASP A 693 14.51 -11.86 -16.11
N MET A 694 15.84 -11.85 -16.30
CA MET A 694 16.80 -12.43 -15.39
C MET A 694 18.02 -11.53 -15.26
N GLN A 695 18.35 -11.16 -14.03
CA GLN A 695 19.61 -10.54 -13.67
C GLN A 695 20.48 -11.55 -12.92
N VAL A 696 21.70 -11.75 -13.39
CA VAL A 696 22.68 -12.66 -12.78
C VAL A 696 23.91 -11.86 -12.38
N GLN A 697 24.21 -11.92 -11.09
CA GLN A 697 25.44 -11.41 -10.51
C GLN A 697 26.41 -12.59 -10.33
N PHE A 698 27.69 -12.39 -10.64
CA PHE A 698 28.79 -13.35 -10.54
C PHE A 698 29.82 -12.89 -9.51
N ASP A 699 30.49 -13.83 -8.87
CA ASP A 699 31.48 -13.58 -7.81
C ASP A 699 32.72 -12.85 -8.33
N SER A 700 33.03 -13.05 -9.61
CA SER A 700 34.16 -12.41 -10.28
C SER A 700 33.76 -11.98 -11.69
N PRO A 701 34.43 -10.97 -12.28
CA PRO A 701 34.10 -10.50 -13.62
C PRO A 701 34.25 -11.64 -14.65
N VAL A 702 33.16 -11.98 -15.33
CA VAL A 702 33.13 -13.03 -16.38
C VAL A 702 32.90 -12.43 -17.76
N THR A 703 33.36 -13.13 -18.80
CA THR A 703 33.07 -12.74 -20.20
C THR A 703 31.66 -13.14 -20.60
N GLU A 704 31.18 -12.57 -21.71
CA GLU A 704 29.87 -12.87 -22.28
C GLU A 704 29.69 -14.38 -22.51
N GLU A 705 30.68 -15.06 -23.08
CA GLU A 705 30.58 -16.50 -23.37
C GLU A 705 30.51 -17.36 -22.11
N GLN A 706 31.19 -16.93 -21.04
CA GLN A 706 31.15 -17.61 -19.75
C GLN A 706 29.78 -17.44 -19.10
N ALA A 707 29.27 -16.21 -19.03
CA ALA A 707 27.96 -15.92 -18.48
C ALA A 707 26.85 -16.68 -19.24
N ARG A 708 26.92 -16.70 -20.57
CA ARG A 708 26.00 -17.44 -21.44
C ARG A 708 26.04 -18.95 -21.18
N ALA A 709 27.24 -19.51 -21.03
CA ALA A 709 27.40 -20.94 -20.81
C ALA A 709 26.78 -21.40 -19.48
N GLU A 710 26.95 -20.62 -18.40
CA GLU A 710 26.39 -20.95 -17.09
C GLU A 710 24.86 -20.86 -17.08
N VAL A 711 24.27 -19.81 -17.65
CA VAL A 711 22.81 -19.68 -17.76
C VAL A 711 22.21 -20.79 -18.64
N MET A 712 22.86 -21.13 -19.76
CA MET A 712 22.42 -22.25 -20.60
C MET A 712 22.48 -23.61 -19.88
N LEU A 713 23.47 -23.82 -19.01
CA LEU A 713 23.52 -25.02 -18.17
C LEU A 713 22.37 -25.04 -17.17
N ALA A 714 22.03 -23.90 -16.56
CA ALA A 714 20.90 -23.80 -15.63
C ALA A 714 19.56 -24.06 -16.32
N ILE A 715 19.34 -23.51 -17.52
CA ILE A 715 18.15 -23.80 -18.35
C ILE A 715 18.03 -25.30 -18.62
N GLN A 716 19.13 -25.97 -18.96
CA GLN A 716 19.15 -27.42 -19.19
C GLN A 716 18.87 -28.23 -17.92
N ARG A 717 19.34 -27.78 -16.75
CA ARG A 717 19.07 -28.44 -15.45
C ARG A 717 17.61 -28.27 -15.03
N ALA A 718 17.06 -27.08 -15.20
CA ALA A 718 15.66 -26.78 -14.92
C ALA A 718 14.72 -27.68 -15.72
N GLY A 719 15.12 -28.05 -16.94
CA GLY A 719 14.44 -29.05 -17.76
C GLY A 719 13.02 -28.65 -18.16
N ASP A 720 12.74 -27.35 -18.19
CA ASP A 720 11.45 -26.80 -18.60
C ASP A 720 11.33 -26.79 -20.13
N SER A 721 10.10 -26.88 -20.64
CA SER A 721 9.85 -26.88 -22.09
C SER A 721 9.61 -25.49 -22.66
N TYR A 722 9.38 -24.49 -21.80
CA TYR A 722 9.04 -23.13 -22.21
C TYR A 722 10.30 -22.31 -22.53
N ILE A 723 11.28 -22.31 -21.62
CA ILE A 723 12.59 -21.65 -21.82
C ILE A 723 13.58 -22.69 -22.33
N THR A 724 14.11 -22.50 -23.54
CA THR A 724 15.02 -23.47 -24.18
C THR A 724 16.34 -22.87 -24.66
N ASP A 725 16.40 -21.55 -24.84
CA ASP A 725 17.58 -20.80 -25.26
C ASP A 725 17.52 -19.39 -24.63
N ILE A 726 18.61 -18.63 -24.79
CA ILE A 726 18.70 -17.22 -24.41
C ILE A 726 18.44 -16.38 -25.67
N ASP A 727 17.42 -15.53 -25.65
CA ASP A 727 17.03 -14.70 -26.78
C ASP A 727 17.98 -13.51 -26.97
N SER A 728 18.30 -12.80 -25.88
CA SER A 728 19.29 -11.72 -25.85
C SER A 728 19.97 -11.62 -24.49
N MET A 729 21.16 -11.00 -24.44
CA MET A 729 21.86 -10.72 -23.19
C MET A 729 22.70 -9.46 -23.32
N THR A 730 22.90 -8.76 -22.20
CA THR A 730 23.75 -7.57 -22.14
C THR A 730 24.38 -7.41 -20.76
N SER A 731 25.28 -6.44 -20.64
CA SER A 731 25.86 -6.01 -19.36
C SER A 731 25.99 -4.48 -19.34
N VAL A 732 26.29 -3.94 -18.16
CA VAL A 732 26.49 -2.49 -17.99
C VAL A 732 27.85 -2.24 -17.36
N ALA A 733 28.73 -1.52 -18.07
CA ALA A 733 30.01 -1.09 -17.50
C ALA A 733 29.84 0.15 -16.63
N ASP A 734 30.77 0.31 -15.68
CA ASP A 734 30.85 1.49 -14.82
C ASP A 734 32.27 2.07 -14.88
N ILE A 735 32.38 3.28 -15.44
CA ILE A 735 33.64 4.01 -15.58
C ILE A 735 33.49 5.45 -15.09
N PHE A 736 34.60 6.13 -14.85
CA PHE A 736 34.60 7.56 -14.56
C PHE A 736 35.11 8.35 -15.75
N THR A 737 34.33 9.35 -16.18
CA THR A 737 34.74 10.29 -17.24
C THR A 737 34.69 11.72 -16.71
N SER A 738 35.33 12.66 -17.42
CA SER A 738 35.27 14.09 -17.10
C SER A 738 34.92 14.90 -18.34
N PRO A 739 34.09 15.95 -18.25
CA PRO A 739 33.91 16.88 -19.36
C PRO A 739 35.24 17.52 -19.73
N LYS A 740 35.49 17.69 -21.03
CA LYS A 740 36.75 18.22 -21.56
C LYS A 740 37.12 19.57 -20.92
N GLY A 741 38.33 19.61 -20.34
CA GLY A 741 38.85 20.80 -19.68
C GLY A 741 38.29 21.07 -18.27
N GLN A 742 37.52 20.13 -17.72
CA GLN A 742 37.09 20.13 -16.32
C GLN A 742 37.69 18.94 -15.58
N ASN A 743 37.94 19.10 -14.27
CA ASN A 743 38.51 18.03 -13.43
C ASN A 743 37.47 17.34 -12.53
N SER A 744 36.19 17.50 -12.86
CA SER A 744 35.07 16.86 -12.17
C SER A 744 34.81 15.50 -12.80
N LEU A 745 35.02 14.44 -12.01
CA LEU A 745 34.68 13.08 -12.40
C LEU A 745 33.17 12.87 -12.32
N ILE A 746 32.63 12.22 -13.32
CA ILE A 746 31.23 11.83 -13.43
C ILE A 746 31.19 10.33 -13.64
N ARG A 747 30.35 9.66 -12.85
CA ARG A 747 30.08 8.23 -13.05
C ARG A 747 29.42 8.03 -14.41
N THR A 748 29.92 7.10 -15.20
CA THR A 748 29.51 6.90 -16.58
C THR A 748 29.19 5.43 -16.79
N TRP A 749 27.92 5.15 -16.99
CA TRP A 749 27.45 3.83 -17.32
C TRP A 749 27.47 3.60 -18.82
N VAL A 750 27.98 2.44 -19.21
CA VAL A 750 28.08 2.02 -20.61
C VAL A 750 27.09 0.90 -20.84
N LEU A 751 26.12 1.15 -21.72
CA LEU A 751 25.21 0.10 -22.20
C LEU A 751 25.84 -0.56 -23.44
N PHE A 752 26.10 -1.86 -23.34
CA PHE A 752 26.63 -2.66 -24.44
C PHE A 752 25.53 -3.02 -25.45
N ASP A 753 25.94 -3.38 -26.67
CA ASP A 753 25.02 -3.81 -27.72
C ASP A 753 24.08 -4.93 -27.22
N GLY A 754 22.84 -4.96 -27.72
CA GLY A 754 21.78 -5.89 -27.26
C GLY A 754 20.96 -5.40 -26.06
N HIS A 755 21.34 -4.28 -25.43
CA HIS A 755 20.60 -3.71 -24.30
C HIS A 755 19.15 -3.30 -24.64
N ASP A 756 18.84 -3.12 -25.92
CA ASP A 756 17.54 -2.74 -26.45
C ASP A 756 16.55 -3.91 -26.46
N ASP A 757 17.07 -5.11 -26.71
CA ASP A 757 16.31 -6.36 -26.72
C ASP A 757 16.37 -7.10 -25.36
N THR A 758 17.24 -6.68 -24.43
CA THR A 758 17.43 -7.35 -23.11
C THR A 758 16.84 -6.58 -21.93
N LEU A 759 17.04 -5.25 -21.88
CA LEU A 759 16.59 -4.46 -20.73
C LEU A 759 15.15 -3.97 -20.95
N ILE A 760 14.34 -4.06 -19.89
CA ILE A 760 12.93 -3.67 -19.92
C ILE A 760 12.83 -2.16 -19.67
N TRP A 761 12.91 -1.39 -20.76
CA TRP A 761 12.81 0.07 -20.73
C TRP A 761 11.37 0.55 -20.53
N ASP A 762 11.22 1.62 -19.75
CA ASP A 762 9.95 2.35 -19.60
C ASP A 762 10.11 3.81 -20.04
N THR A 763 9.01 4.42 -20.49
CA THR A 763 8.98 5.83 -20.93
C THR A 763 9.35 6.83 -19.85
N GLN A 764 9.25 6.46 -18.56
CA GLN A 764 9.69 7.31 -17.46
C GLN A 764 11.18 7.20 -17.15
N ALA A 765 11.83 6.13 -17.58
CA ALA A 765 13.26 5.90 -17.34
C ALA A 765 14.11 6.90 -18.13
N ILE A 766 13.73 7.15 -19.39
CA ILE A 766 14.52 7.87 -20.38
C ILE A 766 13.76 9.07 -20.96
N PRO A 767 14.46 10.06 -21.56
CA PRO A 767 13.81 11.29 -22.03
C PRO A 767 12.93 11.06 -23.26
N GLY A 768 11.70 11.57 -23.21
CA GLY A 768 10.76 11.57 -24.34
C GLY A 768 9.86 10.32 -24.40
N ASP A 769 8.90 10.31 -25.32
CA ASP A 769 7.87 9.26 -25.40
C ASP A 769 8.29 8.05 -26.25
N ASP A 770 9.39 8.13 -27.00
CA ASP A 770 9.86 7.08 -27.92
C ASP A 770 11.16 6.47 -27.42
N ILE A 771 11.03 5.33 -26.73
CA ILE A 771 12.14 4.55 -26.17
C ILE A 771 13.17 4.22 -27.24
N ASN A 772 12.71 3.74 -28.40
CA ASN A 772 13.59 3.28 -29.49
C ASN A 772 14.46 4.42 -30.02
N SER A 773 13.97 5.66 -29.98
CA SER A 773 14.73 6.83 -30.44
C SER A 773 15.95 7.12 -29.57
N VAL A 774 15.82 7.02 -28.24
CA VAL A 774 16.92 7.27 -27.28
C VAL A 774 17.90 6.09 -27.26
N VAL A 775 17.35 4.88 -27.22
CA VAL A 775 18.11 3.63 -27.28
C VAL A 775 18.96 3.57 -28.55
N SER A 776 18.38 3.90 -29.71
CA SER A 776 19.14 4.02 -30.97
C SER A 776 20.09 5.22 -30.99
N ALA A 777 19.84 6.26 -30.21
CA ALA A 777 20.74 7.39 -30.12
C ALA A 777 22.02 7.02 -29.35
N TRP A 778 21.95 6.20 -28.30
CA TRP A 778 23.15 5.74 -27.58
C TRP A 778 24.12 4.97 -28.47
N THR A 779 23.62 4.10 -29.36
CA THR A 779 24.46 3.41 -30.35
C THR A 779 25.15 4.40 -31.30
N GLY A 780 24.48 5.50 -31.64
CA GLY A 780 24.98 6.60 -32.47
C GLY A 780 25.86 7.65 -31.78
N GLY A 781 26.28 7.44 -30.52
CA GLY A 781 27.09 8.40 -29.76
C GLY A 781 26.27 9.43 -28.98
N GLY A 782 24.98 9.17 -28.76
CA GLY A 782 24.15 9.93 -27.83
C GLY A 782 24.49 9.60 -26.37
N PHE A 783 24.15 10.51 -25.46
CA PHE A 783 24.19 10.25 -24.02
C PHE A 783 23.00 10.88 -23.30
N THR A 784 22.61 10.29 -22.18
CA THR A 784 21.65 10.88 -21.24
C THR A 784 22.33 11.13 -19.90
N ALA A 785 21.75 11.99 -19.06
CA ALA A 785 22.33 12.36 -17.78
C ALA A 785 21.28 12.40 -16.68
N GLY A 786 21.60 11.87 -15.49
CA GLY A 786 20.79 12.03 -14.29
C GLY A 786 20.70 13.48 -13.82
N GLU A 787 19.78 13.78 -12.91
CA GLU A 787 19.52 15.15 -12.43
C GLU A 787 20.76 15.80 -11.81
N SER A 788 21.52 15.06 -10.97
CA SER A 788 22.75 15.55 -10.35
C SER A 788 23.89 15.63 -11.37
N ALA A 789 24.00 14.66 -12.28
CA ALA A 789 25.04 14.63 -13.31
C ALA A 789 24.95 15.80 -14.30
N ARG A 790 23.73 16.29 -14.59
CA ARG A 790 23.49 17.47 -15.45
C ARG A 790 24.20 18.72 -14.93
N GLY A 791 24.26 18.90 -13.62
CA GLY A 791 24.87 20.08 -12.99
C GLY A 791 26.37 20.22 -13.23
N VAL A 792 27.04 19.15 -13.71
CA VAL A 792 28.47 19.15 -14.00
C VAL A 792 28.78 19.76 -15.38
N PHE A 793 27.83 19.70 -16.32
CA PHE A 793 28.04 20.23 -17.66
C PHE A 793 27.64 21.71 -17.76
N ASN A 794 28.43 22.50 -18.48
CA ASN A 794 28.08 23.89 -18.79
C ASN A 794 27.15 23.93 -20.01
N ASP A 795 26.02 24.62 -19.92
CA ASP A 795 25.08 24.86 -21.03
C ASP A 795 24.60 23.58 -21.75
N LEU A 796 24.01 22.65 -20.98
CA LEU A 796 23.52 21.37 -21.49
C LEU A 796 22.10 21.51 -22.10
N GLU A 797 22.02 21.69 -23.43
CA GLU A 797 20.76 21.70 -24.19
C GLU A 797 20.61 20.41 -25.01
N THR A 798 19.38 19.90 -25.18
CA THR A 798 19.12 18.70 -25.99
C THR A 798 19.62 18.90 -27.43
N GLY A 799 20.42 17.95 -27.92
CA GLY A 799 21.11 18.01 -29.21
C GLY A 799 22.46 18.72 -29.19
N SER A 800 22.91 19.24 -28.04
CA SER A 800 24.26 19.79 -27.90
C SER A 800 25.31 18.68 -27.90
N GLU A 801 26.43 18.93 -28.60
CA GLU A 801 27.58 18.04 -28.64
C GLU A 801 28.54 18.40 -27.49
N GLN A 802 28.95 17.39 -26.73
CA GLN A 802 29.84 17.51 -25.59
C GLN A 802 31.02 16.57 -25.79
N SER A 803 32.19 16.94 -25.28
CA SER A 803 33.36 16.07 -25.33
C SER A 803 33.68 15.59 -23.92
N ILE A 804 33.74 14.26 -23.76
CA ILE A 804 34.08 13.59 -22.50
C ILE A 804 35.46 12.95 -22.63
N GLU A 805 36.22 12.98 -21.54
CA GLU A 805 37.59 12.48 -21.44
C GLU A 805 37.63 11.29 -20.47
N TYR A 806 38.34 10.24 -20.85
CA TYR A 806 38.68 9.11 -19.99
C TYR A 806 40.18 9.13 -19.73
N THR A 807 40.58 8.98 -18.47
CA THR A 807 42.00 9.02 -18.07
C THR A 807 42.41 7.66 -17.54
N GLU A 808 43.30 7.00 -18.27
CA GLU A 808 43.93 5.75 -17.86
C GLU A 808 45.27 6.05 -17.16
N TYR A 809 45.47 5.48 -15.97
CA TYR A 809 46.70 5.62 -15.19
C TYR A 809 47.53 4.33 -15.29
N ALA A 810 48.72 4.43 -15.88
CA ALA A 810 49.69 3.36 -15.91
C ALA A 810 50.81 3.61 -14.88
N PHE A 811 51.02 2.66 -13.98
CA PHE A 811 52.07 2.72 -12.96
C PHE A 811 53.26 1.87 -13.39
N GLN A 812 54.42 2.50 -13.56
CA GLN A 812 55.66 1.80 -13.84
C GLN A 812 56.69 2.09 -12.75
N MET A 813 57.30 1.02 -12.22
CA MET A 813 58.38 1.13 -11.25
C MET A 813 59.70 1.35 -12.00
N ALA A 814 60.32 2.51 -11.83
CA ALA A 814 61.60 2.81 -12.44
C ALA A 814 62.75 2.02 -11.79
N PRO A 815 63.90 1.85 -12.47
CA PRO A 815 65.05 1.10 -11.93
C PRO A 815 65.63 1.64 -10.62
N ASN A 816 65.28 2.87 -10.25
CA ASN A 816 65.64 3.55 -9.01
C ASN A 816 64.56 3.46 -7.91
N PHE A 817 63.53 2.62 -8.09
CA PHE A 817 62.37 2.48 -7.19
C PHE A 817 61.46 3.73 -7.11
N GLU A 818 61.53 4.65 -8.08
CA GLU A 818 60.54 5.71 -8.21
C GLU A 818 59.31 5.22 -8.99
N MET A 819 58.12 5.52 -8.48
CA MET A 819 56.86 5.30 -9.19
C MET A 819 56.69 6.35 -10.28
N ILE A 820 56.70 5.93 -11.55
CA ILE A 820 56.34 6.76 -12.69
C ILE A 820 54.87 6.51 -12.99
N VAL A 821 54.05 7.54 -12.84
CA VAL A 821 52.64 7.54 -13.27
C VAL A 821 52.58 8.11 -14.68
N THR A 822 52.20 7.30 -15.66
CA THR A 822 51.94 7.75 -17.04
C THR A 822 50.44 7.84 -17.22
N THR A 823 49.93 9.01 -17.60
CA THR A 823 48.50 9.22 -17.87
C THR A 823 48.24 9.24 -19.37
N THR A 824 47.30 8.41 -19.81
CA THR A 824 46.79 8.43 -21.19
C THR A 824 45.38 9.00 -21.13
N VAL A 825 45.14 10.12 -21.81
CA VAL A 825 43.80 10.73 -21.90
C VAL A 825 43.25 10.49 -23.30
N THR A 826 42.06 9.92 -23.36
CA THR A 826 41.31 9.68 -24.59
C THR A 826 40.01 10.49 -24.54
N GLU A 827 39.54 10.93 -25.72
CA GLU A 827 38.34 11.76 -25.84
C GLU A 827 37.31 11.11 -26.74
N SER A 828 36.03 11.30 -26.42
CA SER A 828 34.89 10.93 -27.25
C SER A 828 33.94 12.12 -27.38
N SER A 829 33.31 12.25 -28.54
CA SER A 829 32.28 13.26 -28.79
C SER A 829 30.91 12.63 -28.62
N VAL A 830 30.13 13.13 -27.67
CA VAL A 830 28.81 12.60 -27.31
C VAL A 830 27.72 13.65 -27.44
N THR A 831 26.54 13.26 -27.90
CA THR A 831 25.41 14.19 -28.12
C THR A 831 24.35 14.05 -27.05
N TYR A 832 23.97 15.13 -26.40
CA TYR A 832 23.02 15.08 -25.29
C TYR A 832 21.59 14.83 -25.75
N GLN A 833 20.97 13.74 -25.29
CA GLN A 833 19.61 13.32 -25.68
C GLN A 833 18.53 13.72 -24.66
N GLY A 834 18.92 14.14 -23.46
CA GLY A 834 17.99 14.49 -22.39
C GLY A 834 18.34 13.79 -21.07
N GLY A 835 17.48 13.93 -20.08
CA GLY A 835 17.72 13.39 -18.75
C GLY A 835 17.03 12.06 -18.56
N HIS A 836 17.75 11.10 -17.98
CA HIS A 836 17.15 9.86 -17.51
C HIS A 836 16.83 9.99 -16.01
N ARG A 837 15.87 9.20 -15.52
CA ARG A 837 15.52 9.12 -14.10
C ARG A 837 16.09 7.87 -13.44
N TRP A 838 16.06 6.76 -14.17
CA TRP A 838 16.59 5.48 -13.72
C TRP A 838 17.00 4.65 -14.95
N VAL A 839 17.74 3.57 -14.73
CA VAL A 839 18.15 2.61 -15.75
C VAL A 839 17.76 1.21 -15.26
N PRO A 840 17.13 0.36 -16.09
CA PRO A 840 16.66 -0.95 -15.65
C PRO A 840 17.77 -1.77 -14.99
N GLY A 841 17.52 -2.26 -13.77
CA GLY A 841 18.45 -3.10 -13.02
C GLY A 841 19.57 -2.36 -12.31
N LEU A 842 19.56 -1.02 -12.33
CA LEU A 842 20.53 -0.14 -11.69
C LEU A 842 19.85 0.70 -10.60
N SER A 843 20.60 1.09 -9.56
CA SER A 843 20.05 1.89 -8.47
C SER A 843 19.65 3.29 -8.95
N SER A 844 18.51 3.78 -8.45
CA SER A 844 17.99 5.11 -8.77
C SER A 844 18.90 6.24 -8.26
N SER A 845 19.46 6.10 -7.06
CA SER A 845 20.38 7.10 -6.49
C SER A 845 21.68 7.20 -7.29
N GLU A 846 22.17 6.07 -7.80
CA GLU A 846 23.34 6.04 -8.67
C GLU A 846 23.03 6.63 -10.05
N ALA A 847 21.84 6.36 -10.59
CA ALA A 847 21.39 6.89 -11.87
C ALA A 847 21.32 8.42 -11.87
N GLU A 848 20.86 9.04 -10.78
CA GLU A 848 20.84 10.51 -10.64
C GLU A 848 22.23 11.14 -10.80
N GLN A 849 23.29 10.42 -10.40
CA GLN A 849 24.67 10.88 -10.42
C GLN A 849 25.44 10.44 -11.68
N ALA A 850 24.85 9.61 -12.53
CA ALA A 850 25.51 9.01 -13.68
C ALA A 850 25.12 9.66 -15.02
N ILE A 851 26.01 9.55 -16.00
CA ILE A 851 25.66 9.66 -17.41
C ILE A 851 25.61 8.26 -18.04
N VAL A 852 24.77 8.09 -19.05
CA VAL A 852 24.63 6.82 -19.78
C VAL A 852 25.07 7.03 -21.22
N ILE A 853 26.03 6.22 -21.67
CA ILE A 853 26.57 6.21 -23.03
C ILE A 853 26.45 4.82 -23.66
N GLY A 854 26.46 4.75 -24.99
CA GLY A 854 26.51 3.48 -25.71
C GLY A 854 27.92 2.95 -25.95
N GLU A 855 28.00 1.69 -26.36
CA GLU A 855 29.25 0.97 -26.64
C GLU A 855 30.18 1.69 -27.63
N SER A 856 29.63 2.35 -28.66
CA SER A 856 30.43 3.06 -29.66
C SER A 856 31.26 4.20 -29.06
N SER A 857 30.71 4.91 -28.07
CA SER A 857 31.42 5.97 -27.34
C SER A 857 32.45 5.37 -26.39
N TYR A 858 32.11 4.27 -25.73
CA TYR A 858 33.03 3.55 -24.87
C TYR A 858 34.26 3.03 -25.64
N ARG A 859 34.07 2.44 -26.82
CA ARG A 859 35.16 2.00 -27.70
C ARG A 859 36.10 3.12 -28.12
N GLN A 860 35.60 4.35 -28.29
CA GLN A 860 36.44 5.53 -28.55
C GLN A 860 37.25 5.96 -27.33
N LEU A 861 36.70 5.79 -26.12
CA LEU A 861 37.36 6.12 -24.86
C LEU A 861 38.42 5.08 -24.49
N VAL A 862 38.09 3.78 -24.46
CA VAL A 862 39.02 2.76 -23.95
C VAL A 862 39.81 2.01 -25.03
N GLY A 863 39.40 2.14 -26.30
CA GLY A 863 39.95 1.40 -27.44
C GLY A 863 39.32 0.01 -27.61
N ASN A 864 39.33 -0.50 -28.85
CA ASN A 864 38.68 -1.76 -29.21
C ASN A 864 39.20 -2.97 -28.42
N SER A 865 40.50 -3.07 -28.17
CA SER A 865 41.07 -4.21 -27.45
C SER A 865 40.57 -4.31 -26.02
N THR A 866 40.36 -3.17 -25.35
CA THR A 866 39.87 -3.10 -23.97
C THR A 866 38.37 -3.37 -23.93
N ALA A 867 37.62 -2.86 -24.91
CA ALA A 867 36.20 -3.13 -25.05
C ALA A 867 35.92 -4.62 -25.36
N ASP A 868 36.69 -5.25 -26.24
CA ASP A 868 36.52 -6.67 -26.62
C ASP A 868 36.95 -7.63 -25.49
N ALA A 869 37.80 -7.17 -24.56
CA ALA A 869 38.22 -7.93 -23.39
C ALA A 869 37.39 -7.62 -22.14
N TYR A 870 36.26 -6.93 -22.30
CA TYR A 870 35.40 -6.54 -21.20
C TYR A 870 34.82 -7.76 -20.49
N SER A 871 34.80 -7.68 -19.16
CA SER A 871 34.16 -8.65 -18.29
C SER A 871 33.32 -7.92 -17.26
N SER A 872 32.18 -8.52 -16.91
CA SER A 872 31.24 -7.96 -15.95
C SER A 872 30.92 -8.98 -14.89
N THR A 873 30.74 -8.51 -13.67
CA THR A 873 30.13 -9.30 -12.59
C THR A 873 28.61 -9.33 -12.73
N ARG A 874 27.99 -8.44 -13.51
CA ARG A 874 26.55 -8.35 -13.67
C ARG A 874 26.12 -8.51 -15.12
N TRP A 875 25.23 -9.45 -15.37
CA TRP A 875 24.67 -9.76 -16.67
C TRP A 875 23.15 -9.79 -16.62
N PHE A 876 22.53 -9.35 -17.71
CA PHE A 876 21.10 -9.33 -17.90
C PHE A 876 20.74 -10.27 -19.06
N PHE A 877 19.63 -10.98 -18.95
CA PHE A 877 19.18 -11.96 -19.94
C PHE A 877 17.70 -11.78 -20.22
N GLU A 878 17.35 -11.85 -21.49
CA GLU A 878 15.99 -12.04 -22.01
C GLU A 878 15.80 -13.51 -22.35
N LEU A 879 14.77 -14.12 -21.79
CA LEU A 879 14.51 -15.56 -21.88
C LEU A 879 13.12 -15.85 -22.43
N CYS A 880 12.11 -15.04 -22.08
CA CYS A 880 10.75 -15.15 -22.60
C CYS A 880 9.86 -13.99 -22.15
N ASP A 881 8.70 -13.84 -22.79
CA ASP A 881 7.66 -12.87 -22.40
C ASP A 881 7.14 -13.14 -20.96
N GLN A 882 7.68 -12.39 -20.01
CA GLN A 882 7.38 -12.43 -18.59
C GLN A 882 5.90 -12.15 -18.24
N THR A 883 5.13 -11.60 -19.18
CA THR A 883 3.69 -11.37 -18.98
C THR A 883 2.85 -12.66 -19.11
N ASP A 884 3.41 -13.74 -19.67
CA ASP A 884 2.78 -15.06 -19.71
C ASP A 884 3.00 -15.82 -18.39
N GLU A 885 1.92 -16.37 -17.80
CA GLU A 885 2.01 -17.17 -16.57
C GLU A 885 2.91 -18.40 -16.72
N ASP A 886 2.95 -19.03 -17.90
CA ASP A 886 3.79 -20.21 -18.13
C ASP A 886 5.28 -19.83 -18.18
N CYS A 887 5.62 -18.70 -18.83
CA CYS A 887 6.98 -18.12 -18.79
C CYS A 887 7.37 -17.74 -17.35
N ALA A 888 6.50 -17.03 -16.64
CA ALA A 888 6.72 -16.61 -15.27
C ALA A 888 6.96 -17.79 -14.32
N ASN A 889 6.38 -18.95 -14.59
CA ASN A 889 6.65 -20.19 -13.86
C ASN A 889 8.00 -20.82 -14.24
N ALA A 890 8.36 -20.79 -15.53
CA ALA A 890 9.63 -21.30 -16.01
C ALA A 890 10.82 -20.44 -15.52
N LEU A 891 10.69 -19.10 -15.56
CA LEU A 891 11.69 -18.15 -15.05
C LEU A 891 12.07 -18.45 -13.61
N ARG A 892 11.10 -18.68 -12.72
CA ARG A 892 11.36 -19.02 -11.31
C ARG A 892 12.13 -20.31 -11.13
N LYS A 893 11.86 -21.33 -11.96
CA LYS A 893 12.63 -22.60 -11.91
C LYS A 893 14.06 -22.38 -12.40
N VAL A 894 14.22 -21.65 -13.51
CA VAL A 894 15.54 -21.34 -14.06
C VAL A 894 16.34 -20.50 -13.07
N SER A 895 15.72 -19.49 -12.47
CA SER A 895 16.28 -18.65 -11.40
C SER A 895 16.81 -19.47 -10.23
N ALA A 896 16.02 -20.43 -9.74
CA ALA A 896 16.46 -21.34 -8.68
C ALA A 896 17.66 -22.21 -9.09
N GLU A 897 17.75 -22.65 -10.34
CA GLU A 897 18.92 -23.40 -10.84
C GLU A 897 20.15 -22.51 -11.07
N ILE A 898 19.95 -21.26 -11.50
CA ILE A 898 21.00 -20.24 -11.66
C ILE A 898 21.59 -19.88 -10.30
N ALA A 899 20.77 -19.66 -9.28
CA ALA A 899 21.23 -19.40 -7.91
C ALA A 899 22.14 -20.53 -7.36
N ASN A 900 21.97 -21.76 -7.86
CA ASN A 900 22.80 -22.91 -7.51
C ASN A 900 24.00 -23.13 -8.47
N GLY A 901 24.29 -22.18 -9.36
CA GLY A 901 25.42 -22.23 -10.29
C GLY A 901 26.76 -21.92 -9.63
N ASN A 902 27.86 -22.36 -10.24
CA ASN A 902 29.21 -22.09 -9.71
C ASN A 902 29.65 -20.68 -10.10
N GLY A 903 30.18 -19.91 -9.15
CA GLY A 903 30.63 -18.55 -9.40
C GLY A 903 29.50 -17.54 -9.57
N ILE A 904 28.25 -17.95 -9.30
CA ILE A 904 27.07 -17.11 -9.32
C ILE A 904 26.80 -16.63 -7.92
N SER A 905 26.54 -15.34 -7.89
CA SER A 905 26.48 -14.57 -6.70
C SER A 905 25.04 -14.27 -6.29
N ALA A 906 24.29 -13.64 -7.17
CA ALA A 906 22.87 -13.44 -6.98
C ALA A 906 22.14 -13.68 -8.30
N ALA A 907 20.88 -14.08 -8.18
CA ALA A 907 20.02 -14.39 -9.31
C ALA A 907 18.65 -13.78 -9.00
N SER A 908 18.26 -12.76 -9.75
CA SER A 908 16.97 -12.08 -9.59
C SER A 908 16.16 -12.26 -10.86
N ASP A 909 14.99 -12.88 -10.74
CA ASP A 909 14.04 -13.01 -11.83
C ASP A 909 12.87 -12.04 -11.69
N TRP A 910 12.40 -11.53 -12.83
CA TRP A 910 11.33 -10.54 -12.87
C TRP A 910 10.04 -11.07 -12.26
N SER A 911 9.72 -12.36 -12.46
CA SER A 911 8.48 -12.98 -11.95
C SER A 911 8.43 -12.99 -10.42
N THR A 912 9.48 -13.45 -9.75
CA THR A 912 9.57 -13.45 -8.27
C THR A 912 9.52 -12.01 -7.74
N ALA A 913 10.31 -11.10 -8.29
CA ALA A 913 10.34 -9.70 -7.88
C ALA A 913 8.99 -9.00 -8.11
N HIS A 914 8.29 -9.29 -9.22
CA HIS A 914 6.95 -8.77 -9.49
C HIS A 914 5.93 -9.23 -8.45
N ARG A 915 5.96 -10.51 -8.08
CA ARG A 915 5.06 -11.04 -7.05
C ARG A 915 5.30 -10.39 -5.70
N GLU A 916 6.55 -10.12 -5.35
CA GLU A 916 6.90 -9.41 -4.13
C GLU A 916 6.41 -7.96 -4.17
N ASN A 917 6.64 -7.24 -5.27
CA ASN A 917 6.16 -5.86 -5.43
C ASN A 917 4.64 -5.74 -5.44
N GLU A 918 3.91 -6.61 -6.14
CA GLU A 918 2.45 -6.67 -6.13
C GLU A 918 1.91 -6.94 -4.71
N ARG A 919 2.55 -7.87 -3.99
CA ARG A 919 2.17 -8.22 -2.61
C ARG A 919 2.46 -7.07 -1.64
N ASN A 920 3.63 -6.44 -1.76
CA ASN A 920 4.03 -5.30 -0.95
C ASN A 920 3.12 -4.11 -1.26
N GLY A 921 2.82 -3.80 -2.52
CA GLY A 921 1.84 -2.78 -2.89
C GLY A 921 0.44 -3.07 -2.33
N GLY A 922 0.00 -4.33 -2.40
CA GLY A 922 -1.27 -4.82 -1.87
C GLY A 922 -1.38 -4.78 -0.34
N LEU A 923 -0.32 -5.14 0.39
CA LEU A 923 -0.30 -5.23 1.86
C LEU A 923 0.11 -3.92 2.54
N ILE A 924 1.07 -3.18 1.97
CA ILE A 924 1.58 -1.93 2.54
C ILE A 924 0.56 -0.81 2.35
N PHE A 925 -0.14 -0.75 1.20
CA PHE A 925 -1.07 0.35 0.93
C PHE A 925 -2.54 -0.06 0.90
N GLY A 926 -2.86 -1.35 0.88
CA GLY A 926 -4.24 -1.86 0.85
C GLY A 926 -5.09 -1.44 -0.35
N THR A 927 -4.49 -0.68 -1.26
CA THR A 927 -5.22 0.13 -2.23
C THR A 927 -5.85 -0.71 -3.34
N PRO A 928 -5.16 -1.73 -3.91
CA PRO A 928 -5.73 -2.57 -4.97
C PRO A 928 -7.00 -3.31 -4.53
N GLY A 929 -7.00 -3.88 -3.32
CA GLY A 929 -8.16 -4.55 -2.75
C GLY A 929 -9.33 -3.61 -2.52
N LEU A 930 -9.08 -2.45 -1.92
CA LEU A 930 -10.09 -1.43 -1.67
C LEU A 930 -10.69 -0.86 -2.96
N LEU A 931 -9.88 -0.56 -3.97
CA LEU A 931 -10.35 -0.07 -5.27
C LEU A 931 -11.17 -1.14 -6.00
N SER A 932 -10.75 -2.41 -5.96
CA SER A 932 -11.52 -3.54 -6.51
C SER A 932 -12.89 -3.68 -5.85
N LEU A 933 -12.93 -3.58 -4.51
CA LEU A 933 -14.18 -3.56 -3.76
C LEU A 933 -15.07 -2.38 -4.14
N GLN A 934 -14.51 -1.17 -4.21
CA GLN A 934 -15.25 0.03 -4.62
C GLN A 934 -15.86 -0.14 -6.01
N PHE A 935 -15.08 -0.67 -6.95
CA PHE A 935 -15.54 -0.94 -8.31
C PHE A 935 -16.72 -1.91 -8.32
N ILE A 936 -16.64 -3.05 -7.60
CA ILE A 936 -17.72 -4.04 -7.53
C ILE A 936 -18.98 -3.45 -6.89
N VAL A 937 -18.84 -2.82 -5.72
CA VAL A 937 -19.98 -2.28 -4.96
C VAL A 937 -20.63 -1.11 -5.70
N ALA A 938 -19.85 -0.20 -6.30
CA ALA A 938 -20.39 0.91 -7.08
C ALA A 938 -21.08 0.42 -8.37
N SER A 939 -20.55 -0.62 -9.01
CA SER A 939 -21.19 -1.27 -10.17
C SER A 939 -22.55 -1.87 -9.81
N LEU A 940 -22.61 -2.62 -8.70
CA LEU A 940 -23.87 -3.18 -8.17
C LEU A 940 -24.87 -2.08 -7.77
N ALA A 941 -24.39 -1.04 -7.10
CA ALA A 941 -25.20 0.12 -6.71
C ALA A 941 -25.73 0.87 -7.94
N SER A 942 -24.95 0.97 -9.02
CA SER A 942 -25.36 1.57 -10.30
C SER A 942 -26.53 0.82 -10.92
N VAL A 943 -26.42 -0.52 -11.02
CA VAL A 943 -27.49 -1.37 -11.56
C VAL A 943 -28.74 -1.30 -10.68
N ALA A 944 -28.60 -1.37 -9.36
CA ALA A 944 -29.72 -1.29 -8.43
C ALA A 944 -30.42 0.08 -8.50
N SER A 945 -29.67 1.17 -8.53
CA SER A 945 -30.19 2.54 -8.60
C SER A 945 -30.94 2.78 -9.91
N ALA A 946 -30.41 2.27 -11.02
CA ALA A 946 -31.11 2.33 -12.30
C ALA A 946 -32.41 1.52 -12.27
N PHE A 947 -32.44 0.32 -11.69
CA PHE A 947 -33.71 -0.42 -11.57
C PHE A 947 -34.77 0.37 -10.77
N VAL A 948 -34.38 0.96 -9.64
CA VAL A 948 -35.26 1.78 -8.81
C VAL A 948 -35.77 3.01 -9.57
N PHE A 949 -34.91 3.67 -10.35
CA PHE A 949 -35.27 4.79 -11.22
C PHE A 949 -36.44 4.45 -12.15
N LEU A 950 -36.28 3.36 -12.88
CA LEU A 950 -37.22 3.00 -13.93
C LEU A 950 -38.59 2.67 -13.35
N SER A 951 -38.61 1.99 -12.21
CA SER A 951 -39.86 1.70 -11.50
C SER A 951 -40.58 2.98 -11.05
N LEU A 952 -39.81 3.99 -10.59
CA LEU A 952 -40.33 5.27 -10.12
C LEU A 952 -40.92 6.11 -11.26
N VAL A 953 -40.17 6.35 -12.35
CA VAL A 953 -40.63 7.19 -13.47
C VAL A 953 -41.86 6.60 -14.13
N LEU A 954 -41.86 5.28 -14.36
CA LEU A 954 -43.01 4.60 -14.91
C LEU A 954 -44.21 4.74 -13.99
N THR A 955 -44.04 4.60 -12.68
CA THR A 955 -45.15 4.68 -11.72
C THR A 955 -45.72 6.09 -11.59
N GLN A 956 -44.88 7.12 -11.53
CA GLN A 956 -45.33 8.51 -11.45
C GLN A 956 -46.11 8.94 -12.71
N ARG A 957 -45.77 8.37 -13.88
CA ARG A 957 -46.36 8.76 -15.16
C ARG A 957 -47.37 7.76 -15.73
N LYS A 958 -47.66 6.66 -15.04
CA LYS A 958 -48.66 5.64 -15.46
C LYS A 958 -49.97 6.27 -15.92
N ARG A 959 -50.47 7.28 -15.21
CA ARG A 959 -51.72 7.99 -15.55
C ARG A 959 -51.58 8.81 -16.84
N GLU A 960 -50.47 9.51 -17.03
CA GLU A 960 -50.21 10.29 -18.24
C GLU A 960 -50.11 9.38 -19.47
N LEU A 961 -49.40 8.25 -19.33
CA LEU A 961 -49.26 7.23 -20.37
C LEU A 961 -50.60 6.57 -20.70
N ALA A 962 -51.44 6.31 -19.69
CA ALA A 962 -52.79 5.78 -19.88
C ALA A 962 -53.72 6.78 -20.59
N ILE A 963 -53.60 8.09 -20.31
CA ILE A 963 -54.33 9.15 -21.02
C ILE A 963 -53.91 9.20 -22.49
N LEU A 964 -52.62 9.12 -22.79
CA LEU A 964 -52.13 9.09 -24.18
C LEU A 964 -52.71 7.90 -24.96
N GLN A 965 -52.82 6.72 -24.34
CA GLN A 965 -53.48 5.56 -24.94
C GLN A 965 -54.98 5.76 -25.09
N ALA A 966 -55.66 6.39 -24.13
CA ALA A 966 -57.08 6.71 -24.21
C ALA A 966 -57.41 7.70 -25.36
N ILE A 967 -56.46 8.57 -25.72
CA ILE A 967 -56.56 9.49 -26.86
C ILE A 967 -56.27 8.79 -28.21
N GLY A 968 -55.74 7.56 -28.20
CA GLY A 968 -55.54 6.73 -29.40
C GLY A 968 -54.07 6.41 -29.74
N ALA A 969 -53.10 6.73 -28.87
CA ALA A 969 -51.71 6.34 -29.09
C ALA A 969 -51.54 4.81 -28.94
N SER A 970 -50.86 4.17 -29.89
CA SER A 970 -50.59 2.73 -29.79
C SER A 970 -49.59 2.42 -28.65
N PRO A 971 -49.68 1.25 -28.00
CA PRO A 971 -48.74 0.86 -26.94
C PRO A 971 -47.26 0.95 -27.37
N ASN A 972 -46.97 0.63 -28.64
CA ASN A 972 -45.61 0.73 -29.19
C ASN A 972 -45.12 2.18 -29.36
N GLN A 973 -46.01 3.12 -29.69
CA GLN A 973 -45.66 4.56 -29.75
C GLN A 973 -45.37 5.10 -28.35
N VAL A 974 -46.18 4.73 -27.35
CA VAL A 974 -45.96 5.10 -25.94
C VAL A 974 -44.66 4.50 -25.40
N MET A 975 -44.37 3.23 -25.73
CA MET A 975 -43.12 2.57 -25.35
C MET A 975 -41.88 3.28 -25.92
N ARG A 976 -41.90 3.65 -27.21
CA ARG A 976 -40.77 4.36 -27.84
C ARG A 976 -40.55 5.75 -27.26
N LEU A 977 -41.62 6.48 -26.95
CA LEU A 977 -41.57 7.80 -26.32
C LEU A 977 -40.88 7.73 -24.94
N VAL A 978 -41.34 6.82 -24.07
CA VAL A 978 -40.80 6.65 -22.72
C VAL A 978 -39.36 6.13 -22.75
N LEU A 979 -39.07 5.18 -23.64
CA LEU A 979 -37.72 4.63 -23.80
C LEU A 979 -36.74 5.72 -24.25
N PHE A 980 -37.12 6.56 -25.22
CA PHE A 980 -36.28 7.67 -25.65
C PHE A 980 -36.02 8.67 -24.53
N GLU A 981 -37.04 9.04 -23.77
CA GLU A 981 -36.90 10.00 -22.67
C GLU A 981 -35.94 9.48 -21.58
N ILE A 982 -36.17 8.25 -21.10
CA ILE A 982 -35.34 7.66 -20.03
C ILE A 982 -33.93 7.39 -20.53
N LEU A 983 -33.78 6.87 -21.75
CA LEU A 983 -32.47 6.61 -22.36
C LEU A 983 -31.68 7.91 -22.53
N SER A 984 -32.33 9.02 -22.93
CA SER A 984 -31.64 10.31 -23.08
C SER A 984 -31.09 10.87 -21.77
N ILE A 985 -31.83 10.75 -20.66
CA ILE A 985 -31.35 11.14 -19.32
C ILE A 985 -30.16 10.27 -18.93
N LEU A 986 -30.29 8.95 -19.13
CA LEU A 986 -29.28 7.99 -18.75
C LEU A 986 -27.99 8.19 -19.55
N THR A 987 -28.05 8.29 -20.88
CA THR A 987 -26.87 8.46 -21.74
C THR A 987 -26.12 9.75 -21.40
N VAL A 988 -26.83 10.88 -21.18
CA VAL A 988 -26.17 12.14 -20.82
C VAL A 988 -25.56 12.06 -19.41
N SER A 989 -26.30 11.50 -18.44
CA SER A 989 -25.78 11.33 -17.06
C SER A 989 -24.58 10.39 -17.03
N MET A 990 -24.58 9.36 -17.86
CA MET A 990 -23.50 8.39 -17.98
C MET A 990 -22.24 9.01 -18.60
N ALA A 991 -22.38 9.76 -19.70
CA ALA A 991 -21.27 10.49 -20.29
C ALA A 991 -20.66 11.50 -19.31
N LEU A 992 -21.50 12.28 -18.62
CA LEU A 992 -21.05 13.22 -17.59
C LEU A 992 -20.42 12.49 -16.38
N GLY A 993 -20.88 11.28 -16.06
CA GLY A 993 -20.38 10.47 -14.95
C GLY A 993 -18.99 9.93 -15.22
N VAL A 994 -18.75 9.47 -16.46
CA VAL A 994 -17.41 9.09 -16.93
C VAL A 994 -16.48 10.30 -16.91
N VAL A 995 -16.88 11.44 -17.50
CA VAL A 995 -16.05 12.67 -17.50
C VAL A 995 -15.71 13.11 -16.08
N LEU A 996 -16.69 13.11 -15.17
CA LEU A 996 -16.47 13.44 -13.78
C LEU A 996 -15.52 12.41 -13.13
N GLY A 997 -15.69 11.12 -13.39
CA GLY A 997 -14.83 10.06 -12.89
C GLY A 997 -13.38 10.17 -13.34
N LEU A 998 -13.14 10.51 -14.62
CA LEU A 998 -11.79 10.78 -15.16
C LEU A 998 -11.15 11.99 -14.47
N ALA A 999 -11.90 13.08 -14.29
CA ALA A 999 -11.41 14.27 -13.60
C ALA A 999 -11.11 14.01 -12.11
N ILE A 1000 -11.92 13.17 -11.45
CA ILE A 1000 -11.65 12.74 -10.08
C ILE A 1000 -10.43 11.84 -10.04
N ALA A 1001 -10.25 10.92 -11.01
CA ALA A 1001 -9.06 10.07 -11.08
C ALA A 1001 -7.79 10.90 -11.18
N GLU A 1002 -7.77 11.92 -12.03
CA GLU A 1002 -6.66 12.87 -12.08
C GLU A 1002 -6.45 13.60 -10.75
N SER A 1003 -7.52 14.09 -10.12
CA SER A 1003 -7.41 14.75 -8.81
C SER A 1003 -6.90 13.82 -7.71
N PHE A 1004 -7.26 12.53 -7.75
CA PHE A 1004 -6.76 11.51 -6.82
C PHE A 1004 -5.29 11.18 -7.06
N ASN A 1005 -4.75 11.42 -8.26
CA ASN A 1005 -3.33 11.22 -8.52
C ASN A 1005 -2.47 12.11 -7.62
N GLY A 1006 -2.82 13.40 -7.51
CA GLY A 1006 -2.17 14.32 -6.57
C GLY A 1006 -2.41 13.94 -5.10
N PHE A 1007 -3.58 13.40 -4.76
CA PHE A 1007 -3.83 12.82 -3.43
C PHE A 1007 -2.84 11.69 -3.11
N PHE A 1008 -2.64 10.74 -4.02
CA PHE A 1008 -1.65 9.67 -3.85
C PHE A 1008 -0.22 10.21 -3.79
N GLY A 1009 0.12 11.26 -4.54
CA GLY A 1009 1.42 11.92 -4.46
C GLY A 1009 1.75 12.47 -3.06
N ILE A 1010 0.78 13.09 -2.38
CA ILE A 1010 0.96 13.58 -1.01
C ILE A 1010 1.19 12.42 -0.03
N PHE A 1011 0.45 11.33 -0.16
CA PHE A 1011 0.66 10.16 0.69
C PHE A 1011 1.99 9.46 0.38
N GLY A 1012 2.40 9.39 -0.89
CA GLY A 1012 3.73 8.93 -1.29
C GLY A 1012 4.85 9.71 -0.60
N TYR A 1013 4.74 11.05 -0.57
CA TYR A 1013 5.68 11.90 0.15
C TYR A 1013 5.68 11.64 1.67
N ILE A 1014 4.51 11.44 2.28
CA ILE A 1014 4.42 11.07 3.71
C ILE A 1014 5.09 9.72 3.95
N PHE A 1015 4.83 8.72 3.12
CA PHE A 1015 5.44 7.39 3.27
C PHE A 1015 6.96 7.43 3.09
N GLN A 1016 7.46 8.21 2.12
CA GLN A 1016 8.89 8.43 1.95
C GLN A 1016 9.55 9.00 3.20
N LEU A 1017 8.90 9.96 3.88
CA LEU A 1017 9.41 10.52 5.14
C LEU A 1017 9.49 9.51 6.30
N PHE A 1018 8.65 8.47 6.29
CA PHE A 1018 8.63 7.46 7.35
C PHE A 1018 9.44 6.19 7.02
N LEU A 1019 9.59 5.85 5.73
CA LEU A 1019 10.20 4.59 5.28
C LEU A 1019 11.56 4.77 4.60
N GLY A 1020 12.00 6.00 4.30
CA GLY A 1020 13.32 6.29 3.70
C GLY A 1020 13.50 5.81 2.25
N GLN A 1021 12.59 5.00 1.72
CA GLN A 1021 12.65 4.42 0.38
C GLN A 1021 11.96 5.36 -0.63
N SER A 1022 12.72 5.84 -1.62
CA SER A 1022 12.18 6.57 -2.78
C SER A 1022 12.19 5.67 -4.02
N ALA A 1023 11.01 5.21 -4.45
CA ALA A 1023 10.86 4.73 -5.82
C ALA A 1023 10.78 5.97 -6.73
N PRO A 1024 11.67 6.15 -7.73
CA PRO A 1024 11.67 7.30 -8.63
C PRO A 1024 10.51 7.27 -9.65
N ILE A 1025 9.61 6.29 -9.54
CA ILE A 1025 8.55 6.01 -10.50
C ILE A 1025 7.38 6.94 -10.24
N ALA A 1026 7.08 7.78 -11.24
CA ALA A 1026 5.93 8.65 -11.20
C ALA A 1026 4.65 7.85 -11.45
N ARG A 1027 3.60 8.17 -10.68
CA ARG A 1027 2.27 7.62 -10.88
C ARG A 1027 1.61 8.33 -12.07
N GLU A 1028 1.84 7.82 -13.27
CA GLU A 1028 1.18 8.28 -14.50
C GLU A 1028 -0.13 7.53 -14.72
N LEU A 1029 -1.20 8.27 -14.99
CA LEU A 1029 -2.52 7.68 -15.12
C LEU A 1029 -2.67 6.88 -16.40
N VAL A 1030 -3.01 5.61 -16.23
CA VAL A 1030 -3.38 4.71 -17.32
C VAL A 1030 -4.89 4.77 -17.52
N TRP A 1031 -5.32 5.04 -18.75
CA TRP A 1031 -6.74 5.16 -19.10
C TRP A 1031 -7.24 3.88 -19.79
N PRO A 1032 -7.86 2.91 -19.07
CA PRO A 1032 -8.33 1.65 -19.64
C PRO A 1032 -9.64 1.85 -20.42
N TRP A 1033 -9.56 2.47 -21.60
CA TRP A 1033 -10.74 2.86 -22.39
C TRP A 1033 -11.64 1.67 -22.75
N LEU A 1034 -11.05 0.50 -23.00
CA LEU A 1034 -11.79 -0.71 -23.36
C LEU A 1034 -12.60 -1.23 -22.16
N ASP A 1035 -11.98 -1.38 -20.99
CA ASP A 1035 -12.67 -1.84 -19.79
C ASP A 1035 -13.72 -0.85 -19.32
N LEU A 1036 -13.39 0.45 -19.34
CA LEU A 1036 -14.36 1.52 -19.09
C LEU A 1036 -15.55 1.41 -20.03
N ALA A 1037 -15.33 1.16 -21.33
CA ALA A 1037 -16.41 0.98 -22.30
C ALA A 1037 -17.24 -0.27 -22.03
N ILE A 1038 -16.61 -1.40 -21.67
CA ILE A 1038 -17.29 -2.66 -21.34
C ILE A 1038 -18.19 -2.48 -20.12
N VAL A 1039 -17.67 -1.89 -19.05
CA VAL A 1039 -18.42 -1.68 -17.81
C VAL A 1039 -19.61 -0.76 -18.04
N ASN A 1040 -19.36 0.36 -18.72
CA ASN A 1040 -20.41 1.29 -19.12
C ASN A 1040 -21.48 0.61 -19.99
N ALA A 1041 -21.07 -0.17 -20.99
CA ALA A 1041 -21.98 -0.91 -21.86
C ALA A 1041 -22.79 -1.96 -21.08
N SER A 1042 -22.20 -2.65 -20.11
CA SER A 1042 -22.87 -3.64 -19.28
C SER A 1042 -23.94 -3.01 -18.38
N VAL A 1043 -23.64 -1.86 -17.76
CA VAL A 1043 -24.62 -1.09 -16.98
C VAL A 1043 -25.75 -0.66 -17.91
N LEU A 1044 -25.42 -0.03 -19.04
CA LEU A 1044 -26.42 0.40 -20.02
C LEU A 1044 -27.32 -0.76 -20.48
N PHE A 1045 -26.73 -1.93 -20.76
CA PHE A 1045 -27.45 -3.13 -21.17
C PHE A 1045 -28.40 -3.64 -20.07
N ALA A 1046 -27.93 -3.72 -18.82
CA ALA A 1046 -28.74 -4.10 -17.67
C ALA A 1046 -29.93 -3.14 -17.48
N VAL A 1047 -29.69 -1.83 -17.63
CA VAL A 1047 -30.76 -0.83 -17.55
C VAL A 1047 -31.75 -0.96 -18.69
N LEU A 1048 -31.27 -1.17 -19.93
CA LEU A 1048 -32.14 -1.38 -21.09
C LEU A 1048 -33.03 -2.61 -20.92
N LEU A 1049 -32.49 -3.72 -20.43
CA LEU A 1049 -33.27 -4.92 -20.12
C LEU A 1049 -34.33 -4.65 -19.04
N ALA A 1050 -33.94 -4.00 -17.95
CA ALA A 1050 -34.87 -3.59 -16.90
C ALA A 1050 -35.98 -2.67 -17.46
N LEU A 1051 -35.63 -1.77 -18.37
CA LEU A 1051 -36.57 -0.85 -19.01
C LEU A 1051 -37.58 -1.54 -19.89
N LEU A 1052 -37.10 -2.43 -20.76
CA LEU A 1052 -37.96 -3.19 -21.64
C LEU A 1052 -38.91 -4.06 -20.83
N TYR A 1053 -38.42 -4.70 -19.77
CA TYR A 1053 -39.23 -5.53 -18.88
C TYR A 1053 -40.30 -4.72 -18.15
N THR A 1054 -39.91 -3.64 -17.46
CA THR A 1054 -40.81 -2.82 -16.63
C THR A 1054 -41.83 -2.06 -17.48
N THR A 1055 -41.41 -1.51 -18.63
CA THR A 1055 -42.29 -0.77 -19.54
C THR A 1055 -43.32 -1.71 -20.18
N ARG A 1056 -42.92 -2.92 -20.63
CA ARG A 1056 -43.87 -3.90 -21.16
C ARG A 1056 -44.93 -4.28 -20.14
N ARG A 1057 -44.51 -4.54 -18.90
CA ARG A 1057 -45.43 -4.88 -17.80
C ARG A 1057 -46.40 -3.73 -17.49
N ALA A 1058 -45.92 -2.49 -17.51
CA ALA A 1058 -46.76 -1.32 -17.26
C ALA A 1058 -47.80 -1.09 -18.37
N LEU A 1059 -47.45 -1.35 -19.63
CA LEU A 1059 -48.35 -1.16 -20.79
C LEU A 1059 -49.41 -2.26 -20.93
N GLN A 1060 -49.21 -3.42 -20.29
CA GLN A 1060 -50.19 -4.51 -20.24
C GLN A 1060 -51.25 -4.34 -19.13
N ALA A 1061 -51.14 -3.31 -18.29
CA ALA A 1061 -52.10 -3.03 -17.23
C ALA A 1061 -53.43 -2.50 -17.81
N ASP A 1062 -54.56 -2.89 -17.19
CA ASP A 1062 -55.89 -2.48 -17.64
C ASP A 1062 -56.07 -0.96 -17.54
N LEU A 1063 -56.30 -0.32 -18.69
CA LEU A 1063 -56.42 1.14 -18.82
C LEU A 1063 -57.51 1.71 -17.91
N ALA A 1064 -58.61 0.98 -17.73
CA ALA A 1064 -59.73 1.41 -16.92
C ALA A 1064 -59.38 1.43 -15.43
N VAL A 1065 -58.56 0.48 -14.98
CA VAL A 1065 -58.08 0.38 -13.59
C VAL A 1065 -57.09 1.51 -13.30
N VAL A 1066 -56.14 1.74 -14.20
CA VAL A 1066 -55.13 2.82 -14.07
C VAL A 1066 -55.80 4.21 -14.07
N LEU A 1067 -56.80 4.44 -14.92
CA LEU A 1067 -57.51 5.73 -15.00
C LEU A 1067 -58.43 6.00 -13.80
N LYS A 1068 -58.98 4.95 -13.17
CA LYS A 1068 -59.72 5.05 -11.90
C LYS A 1068 -58.81 5.26 -10.69
N GLY A 1069 -57.50 5.06 -10.84
CA GLY A 1069 -56.53 5.11 -9.75
C GLY A 1069 -56.64 3.90 -8.81
N GLU A 1070 -57.13 2.77 -9.31
CA GLU A 1070 -57.29 1.52 -8.54
C GLU A 1070 -56.00 0.71 -8.41
#